data_AF-A0A6J1LTF3-F1
#
_entry.id   AF-A0A6J1LTF3-F1
#
_cell.length_a   1.000
_cell.length_b   1.000
_cell.length_c   1.000
_cell.angle_alpha   90.00
_cell.angle_beta   90.00
_cell.angle_gamma   90.00
#
_symmetry.space_group_name_H-M   'P 1'
#
loop_
_entity.id
_entity.type
_entity.pdbx_description
1 polymer ?
#
loop_
_entity_poly.entity_id
_entity_poly.type
_entity_poly.pdbx_seq_one_letter_code
_entity_poly.pdbx_strand_id
1 'polypeptide(L)'
;MMWSFFSRDSSKDFPYDIGEPVAGFDNYSIWTLHKAKRKGTLEEVSVFVYDIRSGSDTKCELAKASLKRLKTLRHPSILQYLDSLETDKMLYVATEAVEPLGTYFTKLATDNLQKGLYLAWGIFQITRALSFLNNDGNLRHNNVSAWSVFVNSSGEWKLGSLEYVAAADGNPMPPMKIPVTLEVYDAPEKNDQTKLKAATKCSVDMWGLGCLVWEAFNGVLKQRSNLKDIEHIPKSLQSLYCELVGASPSNRPNPADIITRCRKPGGFFKNDLVDTLLFLEEIQIKDKAEKNRFFSGLTTHLENFPDNVCKHKILPQLITAYEYGDAGSAVLAPMFKLGKLLDEVEYQKRIVPCVVKLFASTDRVTRSRLLQQLDLFIAHLQPPVVNEQIFPQVAHGFLDTNATIREQTVKSIIHLAPKLNYNNLNVEVLRHFARLQARDDQGGIRTNTTVCLGKIAPHLHPQVRQRVLVSAFIRAMRDPFPPARVAGVLALAATQQYFLLSEVANRVLPSLCSLSVDPEKTVRDPAFKTIRGFLGKLEKVSEDPSLRETMEADVHTATPSIGNAAATWAGWAVTAVTAKFYRSQSDSSRPRPPLTGRNLSKPASLEQPSSSSLSTTTSSVTSMTSLEHESNDTSASASDYGNNDWDNENWGEMDTSQDPSSPLAASSNNGQLITTNPLNEVRDGWDNEEWGSLEEDPCEEEEQAEQEQQQQQLARQSISSTTSSSQQQQRPLLPHQHQQQLQQHELNDLIEPLAKLNSHNTLSPSRQQLRPKELANLSSSANTSPTTPGALTNCNNISPPTSHLNNSTHNANWNSDSWADGEFEPLDEPGLGNSKLDEARRKREEKKLQRQRELEARRAQRATGPLKLGAKKL
;
A
#
# COMPACT_ATOMS: atom_id res chain seq x y z
N MET A 1 -20.61 41.33 -54.11
CA MET A 1 -20.89 41.06 -52.67
C MET A 1 -20.21 39.76 -52.28
N MET A 2 -19.98 39.54 -50.98
CA MET A 2 -19.68 38.24 -50.35
C MET A 2 -18.57 37.38 -50.98
N TRP A 3 -17.32 37.73 -50.71
CA TRP A 3 -16.31 36.73 -50.34
C TRP A 3 -16.03 36.96 -48.86
N SER A 4 -16.51 36.06 -47.99
CA SER A 4 -16.59 36.27 -46.55
C SER A 4 -15.85 35.20 -45.77
N PHE A 5 -14.82 35.61 -45.03
CA PHE A 5 -14.35 34.98 -43.79
C PHE A 5 -14.26 33.44 -43.73
N PHE A 6 -13.37 32.85 -44.55
CA PHE A 6 -12.62 31.67 -44.10
C PHE A 6 -11.32 32.11 -43.39
N SER A 7 -11.44 32.70 -42.21
CA SER A 7 -10.28 32.77 -41.33
C SER A 7 -9.96 31.35 -40.87
N ARG A 8 -8.84 30.78 -41.35
CA ARG A 8 -8.23 29.62 -40.70
C ARG A 8 -8.10 29.96 -39.21
N ASP A 9 -8.73 29.15 -38.38
CA ASP A 9 -8.58 29.23 -36.94
C ASP A 9 -7.14 28.84 -36.60
N SER A 10 -6.35 29.82 -36.15
CA SER A 10 -4.92 29.69 -35.90
C SER A 10 -4.61 28.67 -34.80
N SER A 11 -5.59 28.29 -33.98
CA SER A 11 -5.46 27.25 -32.96
C SER A 11 -5.40 25.82 -33.52
N LYS A 12 -5.76 25.60 -34.81
CA LYS A 12 -5.79 24.26 -35.41
C LYS A 12 -4.43 23.58 -35.40
N ASP A 13 -3.37 24.35 -35.68
CA ASP A 13 -1.99 23.86 -35.76
C ASP A 13 -1.32 23.74 -34.38
N PHE A 14 -1.96 24.22 -33.29
CA PHE A 14 -1.50 24.02 -31.91
C PHE A 14 -1.86 22.60 -31.43
N PRO A 15 -0.96 21.80 -30.83
CA PRO A 15 -1.23 20.41 -30.48
C PRO A 15 -2.10 20.20 -29.22
N TYR A 16 -2.90 21.21 -28.84
CA TYR A 16 -3.77 21.19 -27.66
C TYR A 16 -5.17 21.68 -28.00
N ASP A 17 -6.17 21.08 -27.35
CA ASP A 17 -7.56 21.52 -27.33
C ASP A 17 -7.75 22.41 -26.10
N ILE A 18 -8.00 23.71 -26.33
CA ILE A 18 -8.15 24.72 -25.27
C ILE A 18 -9.62 24.76 -24.84
N GLY A 19 -9.87 24.59 -23.54
CA GLY A 19 -11.19 24.67 -22.93
C GLY A 19 -11.40 25.93 -22.11
N GLU A 20 -12.27 25.84 -21.11
CA GLU A 20 -12.73 26.97 -20.30
C GLU A 20 -11.61 27.70 -19.55
N PRO A 21 -11.72 29.04 -19.37
CA PRO A 21 -10.81 29.83 -18.56
C PRO A 21 -10.93 29.51 -17.07
N VAL A 22 -9.82 29.66 -16.35
CA VAL A 22 -9.69 29.46 -14.90
C VAL A 22 -9.99 30.79 -14.20
N ALA A 23 -11.23 30.92 -13.74
CA ALA A 23 -11.74 32.12 -13.10
C ALA A 23 -10.86 32.61 -11.93
N GLY A 24 -10.72 33.93 -11.83
CA GLY A 24 -10.04 34.63 -10.73
C GLY A 24 -8.58 35.00 -11.00
N PHE A 25 -7.93 34.41 -12.01
CA PHE A 25 -6.54 34.71 -12.35
C PHE A 25 -6.37 36.04 -13.11
N ASP A 26 -7.35 36.43 -13.92
CA ASP A 26 -7.24 37.51 -14.92
C ASP A 26 -7.01 38.90 -14.28
N ASN A 27 -7.40 39.07 -13.01
CA ASN A 27 -7.15 40.30 -12.23
C ASN A 27 -5.71 40.43 -11.73
N TYR A 28 -4.87 39.38 -11.85
CA TYR A 28 -3.52 39.31 -11.28
C TYR A 28 -2.46 38.99 -12.34
N SER A 29 -2.82 39.03 -13.63
CA SER A 29 -1.95 38.64 -14.74
C SER A 29 -2.20 39.51 -15.98
N ILE A 30 -1.32 39.41 -16.98
CA ILE A 30 -1.62 39.88 -18.34
C ILE A 30 -2.18 38.75 -19.23
N TRP A 31 -2.10 37.50 -18.77
CA TRP A 31 -2.58 36.30 -19.45
C TRP A 31 -3.91 35.83 -18.88
N THR A 32 -4.81 35.33 -19.74
CA THR A 32 -5.88 34.44 -19.27
C THR A 32 -5.32 33.01 -19.15
N LEU A 33 -5.73 32.28 -18.13
CA LEU A 33 -5.32 30.88 -17.91
C LEU A 33 -6.46 29.96 -18.31
N HIS A 34 -6.21 28.97 -19.15
CA HIS A 34 -7.20 27.99 -19.62
C HIS A 34 -6.82 26.58 -19.22
N LYS A 35 -7.83 25.76 -18.90
CA LYS A 35 -7.67 24.30 -18.89
C LYS A 35 -7.59 23.81 -20.32
N ALA A 36 -6.71 22.87 -20.61
CA ALA A 36 -6.57 22.31 -21.95
C ALA A 36 -6.21 20.81 -21.89
N LYS A 37 -6.34 20.13 -23.03
CA LYS A 37 -5.90 18.74 -23.20
C LYS A 37 -5.04 18.60 -24.44
N ARG A 38 -4.04 17.73 -24.37
CA ARG A 38 -3.17 17.45 -25.50
C ARG A 38 -3.89 16.56 -26.52
N LYS A 39 -3.89 16.98 -27.79
CA LYS A 39 -4.54 16.26 -28.89
C LYS A 39 -3.96 14.84 -28.99
N GLY A 40 -4.84 13.85 -29.15
CA GLY A 40 -4.50 12.43 -29.27
C GLY A 40 -4.21 11.68 -27.95
N THR A 41 -3.54 12.29 -26.97
CA THR A 41 -3.26 11.63 -25.67
C THR A 41 -4.29 11.90 -24.58
N LEU A 42 -5.08 12.98 -24.72
CA LEU A 42 -6.01 13.51 -23.70
C LEU A 42 -5.35 13.86 -22.35
N GLU A 43 -4.01 13.98 -22.35
CA GLU A 43 -3.18 14.45 -21.24
C GLU A 43 -3.61 15.87 -20.86
N GLU A 44 -3.95 16.09 -19.58
CA GLU A 44 -4.38 17.40 -19.10
C GLU A 44 -3.18 18.33 -18.96
N VAL A 45 -3.35 19.58 -19.40
CA VAL A 45 -2.34 20.64 -19.38
C VAL A 45 -3.00 21.99 -19.08
N SER A 46 -2.20 22.98 -18.73
CA SER A 46 -2.65 24.38 -18.65
C SER A 46 -2.11 25.19 -19.82
N VAL A 47 -2.92 26.08 -20.38
CA VAL A 47 -2.53 26.98 -21.47
C VAL A 47 -2.77 28.43 -21.06
N PHE A 48 -1.71 29.23 -21.06
CA PHE A 48 -1.79 30.67 -20.91
C PHE A 48 -2.03 31.31 -22.29
N VAL A 49 -2.98 32.24 -22.38
CA VAL A 49 -3.38 32.92 -23.61
C VAL A 49 -3.26 34.43 -23.44
N TYR A 50 -2.71 35.10 -24.45
CA TYR A 50 -2.57 36.56 -24.50
C TYR A 50 -3.00 37.09 -25.87
N ASP A 51 -3.97 38.01 -25.92
CA ASP A 51 -4.42 38.67 -27.15
C ASP A 51 -3.51 39.85 -27.50
N ILE A 52 -2.76 39.68 -28.59
CA ILE A 52 -1.79 40.65 -29.09
C ILE A 52 -2.50 41.91 -29.62
N ARG A 53 -3.77 41.82 -30.03
CA ARG A 53 -4.49 42.95 -30.66
C ARG A 53 -5.25 43.85 -29.69
N SER A 54 -5.57 43.36 -28.49
CA SER A 54 -6.19 44.17 -27.43
C SER A 54 -5.21 44.57 -26.32
N GLY A 55 -4.01 43.97 -26.30
CA GLY A 55 -2.89 44.42 -25.48
C GLY A 55 -2.21 45.69 -26.03
N SER A 56 -1.46 46.36 -25.15
CA SER A 56 -0.52 47.42 -25.55
C SER A 56 0.85 46.83 -25.88
N ASP A 57 1.70 47.58 -26.58
CA ASP A 57 3.05 47.15 -26.96
C ASP A 57 3.86 46.66 -25.74
N THR A 58 3.82 47.40 -24.63
CA THR A 58 4.48 47.04 -23.37
C THR A 58 3.96 45.72 -22.77
N LYS A 59 2.65 45.43 -22.87
CA LYS A 59 2.11 44.11 -22.46
C LYS A 59 2.63 43.00 -23.39
N CYS A 60 2.73 43.27 -24.69
CA CYS A 60 3.21 42.33 -25.70
C CYS A 60 4.70 42.00 -25.50
N GLU A 61 5.52 43.00 -25.23
CA GLU A 61 6.94 42.84 -24.87
C GLU A 61 7.11 41.99 -23.61
N LEU A 62 6.34 42.25 -22.55
CA LEU A 62 6.41 41.48 -21.30
C LEU A 62 5.95 40.02 -21.48
N ALA A 63 4.88 39.77 -22.25
CA ALA A 63 4.42 38.42 -22.57
C ALA A 63 5.48 37.63 -23.39
N LYS A 64 6.11 38.28 -24.37
CA LYS A 64 7.21 37.69 -25.16
C LYS A 64 8.47 37.47 -24.32
N ALA A 65 8.77 38.37 -23.39
CA ALA A 65 9.89 38.24 -22.46
C ALA A 65 9.69 37.09 -21.46
N SER A 66 8.50 36.95 -20.88
CA SER A 66 8.21 35.87 -19.92
C SER A 66 8.22 34.50 -20.59
N LEU A 67 7.68 34.39 -21.81
CA LEU A 67 7.81 33.19 -22.64
C LEU A 67 9.27 32.85 -22.93
N LYS A 68 10.10 33.84 -23.30
CA LYS A 68 11.54 33.63 -23.53
C LYS A 68 12.25 33.11 -22.26
N ARG A 69 11.89 33.62 -21.08
CA ARG A 69 12.41 33.12 -19.79
C ARG A 69 11.96 31.69 -19.51
N LEU A 70 10.66 31.39 -19.63
CA LEU A 70 10.08 30.07 -19.38
C LEU A 70 10.66 29.00 -20.31
N LYS A 71 10.94 29.35 -21.57
CA LYS A 71 11.65 28.47 -22.52
C LYS A 71 13.07 28.11 -22.08
N THR A 72 13.76 28.95 -21.31
CA THR A 72 15.16 28.73 -20.89
C THR A 72 15.34 28.19 -19.46
N LEU A 73 14.47 28.53 -18.52
CA LEU A 73 14.65 28.16 -17.10
C LEU A 73 14.25 26.69 -16.87
N ARG A 74 15.11 25.93 -16.17
CA ARG A 74 14.90 24.50 -15.87
C ARG A 74 15.25 24.23 -14.42
N HIS A 75 14.24 24.14 -13.57
CA HIS A 75 14.35 23.87 -12.14
C HIS A 75 13.05 23.19 -11.65
N PRO A 76 13.07 22.18 -10.75
CA PRO A 76 11.88 21.41 -10.37
C PRO A 76 10.72 22.23 -9.78
N SER A 77 11.04 23.39 -9.19
CA SER A 77 10.08 24.34 -8.58
C SER A 77 9.84 25.59 -9.43
N ILE A 78 10.19 25.58 -10.72
CA ILE A 78 9.74 26.55 -11.73
C ILE A 78 8.70 25.87 -12.62
N LEU A 79 7.68 26.61 -13.06
CA LEU A 79 6.60 26.11 -13.90
C LEU A 79 7.14 25.48 -15.20
N GLN A 80 6.81 24.22 -15.44
CA GLN A 80 7.34 23.47 -16.57
C GLN A 80 6.71 23.91 -17.89
N TYR A 81 7.53 24.55 -18.75
CA TYR A 81 7.23 24.76 -20.17
C TYR A 81 7.04 23.43 -20.91
N LEU A 82 5.98 23.32 -21.72
CA LEU A 82 5.79 22.24 -22.69
C LEU A 82 5.94 22.76 -24.12
N ASP A 83 5.16 23.79 -24.50
CA ASP A 83 5.09 24.28 -25.88
C ASP A 83 4.58 25.74 -25.97
N SER A 84 4.61 26.34 -27.16
CA SER A 84 4.01 27.66 -27.42
C SER A 84 3.73 27.90 -28.89
N LEU A 85 2.65 28.62 -29.19
CA LEU A 85 2.34 29.12 -30.54
C LEU A 85 2.17 30.65 -30.51
N GLU A 86 2.94 31.36 -31.34
CA GLU A 86 2.71 32.78 -31.62
C GLU A 86 1.98 32.93 -32.96
N THR A 87 1.01 33.85 -33.01
CA THR A 87 0.20 34.15 -34.20
C THR A 87 -0.03 35.67 -34.27
N ASP A 88 -0.50 36.20 -35.41
CA ASP A 88 -0.81 37.65 -35.57
C ASP A 88 -1.89 38.19 -34.59
N LYS A 89 -2.54 37.31 -33.82
CA LYS A 89 -3.67 37.62 -32.95
C LYS A 89 -3.43 37.24 -31.50
N MET A 90 -2.83 36.08 -31.27
CA MET A 90 -2.77 35.41 -29.97
C MET A 90 -1.40 34.79 -29.74
N LEU A 91 -0.92 34.86 -28.51
CA LEU A 91 0.22 34.12 -28.00
C LEU A 91 -0.27 33.04 -27.02
N TYR A 92 0.06 31.78 -27.31
CA TYR A 92 -0.30 30.60 -26.52
C TYR A 92 0.94 30.01 -25.87
N VAL A 93 0.86 29.61 -24.59
CA VAL A 93 1.95 28.93 -23.87
C VAL A 93 1.38 27.75 -23.09
N ALA A 94 1.77 26.53 -23.44
CA ALA A 94 1.37 25.30 -22.76
C ALA A 94 2.37 24.92 -21.67
N THR A 95 1.86 24.50 -20.50
CA THR A 95 2.64 24.08 -19.33
C THR A 95 2.10 22.77 -18.75
N GLU A 96 2.79 22.21 -17.75
CA GLU A 96 2.20 21.18 -16.89
C GLU A 96 0.80 21.63 -16.36
N ALA A 97 -0.10 20.68 -16.09
CA ALA A 97 -1.43 20.99 -15.55
C ALA A 97 -1.31 21.64 -14.17
N VAL A 98 -1.75 22.90 -14.08
CA VAL A 98 -1.69 23.72 -12.87
C VAL A 98 -2.92 24.59 -12.64
N GLU A 99 -3.14 24.95 -11.38
CA GLU A 99 -4.01 26.05 -10.96
C GLU A 99 -3.25 27.11 -10.12
N PRO A 100 -3.71 28.38 -10.07
CA PRO A 100 -3.05 29.42 -9.26
C PRO A 100 -3.19 29.14 -7.76
N LEU A 101 -2.11 29.33 -6.99
CA LEU A 101 -2.09 29.07 -5.56
C LEU A 101 -3.09 29.96 -4.79
N GLY A 102 -3.24 31.22 -5.19
CA GLY A 102 -4.25 32.14 -4.64
C GLY A 102 -5.69 31.60 -4.73
N THR A 103 -6.01 30.85 -5.78
CA THR A 103 -7.28 30.12 -5.90
C THR A 103 -7.26 28.83 -5.08
N TYR A 104 -6.17 28.07 -5.12
CA TYR A 104 -6.01 26.80 -4.40
C TYR A 104 -6.14 26.93 -2.87
N PHE A 105 -5.76 28.07 -2.28
CA PHE A 105 -5.97 28.33 -0.85
C PHE A 105 -7.44 28.21 -0.43
N THR A 106 -8.40 28.45 -1.32
CA THR A 106 -9.84 28.28 -1.02
C THR A 106 -10.30 26.81 -0.99
N LYS A 107 -9.47 25.88 -1.50
CA LYS A 107 -9.72 24.44 -1.54
C LYS A 107 -9.03 23.67 -0.41
N LEU A 108 -8.03 24.28 0.24
CA LEU A 108 -7.34 23.68 1.38
C LEU A 108 -8.29 23.68 2.59
N ALA A 109 -8.74 22.48 2.95
CA ALA A 109 -9.66 22.25 4.06
C ALA A 109 -9.07 22.63 5.44
N THR A 110 -9.91 22.48 6.47
CA THR A 110 -9.70 22.88 7.87
C THR A 110 -8.29 22.65 8.41
N ASP A 111 -7.82 23.59 9.22
CA ASP A 111 -6.46 23.64 9.78
C ASP A 111 -6.08 22.33 10.47
N ASN A 112 -5.14 21.59 9.87
CA ASN A 112 -4.72 20.26 10.31
C ASN A 112 -3.21 20.04 10.06
N LEU A 113 -2.67 18.92 10.56
CA LEU A 113 -1.25 18.59 10.43
C LEU A 113 -0.80 18.47 8.96
N GLN A 114 -1.63 17.87 8.10
CA GLN A 114 -1.35 17.71 6.67
C GLN A 114 -1.17 19.08 5.98
N LYS A 115 -2.03 20.07 6.27
CA LYS A 115 -1.91 21.45 5.77
C LYS A 115 -0.61 22.10 6.24
N GLY A 116 -0.26 21.96 7.53
CA GLY A 116 1.01 22.49 8.05
C GLY A 116 2.25 21.92 7.33
N LEU A 117 2.27 20.61 7.10
CA LEU A 117 3.33 19.93 6.34
C LEU A 117 3.34 20.34 4.86
N TYR A 118 2.17 20.46 4.23
CA TYR A 118 2.00 20.90 2.84
C TYR A 118 2.56 22.30 2.62
N LEU A 119 2.20 23.27 3.47
CA LEU A 119 2.70 24.65 3.39
C LEU A 119 4.22 24.71 3.63
N ALA A 120 4.75 23.91 4.55
CA ALA A 120 6.20 23.82 4.77
C ALA A 120 6.95 23.33 3.53
N TRP A 121 6.41 22.33 2.81
CA TRP A 121 6.98 21.86 1.54
C TRP A 121 6.85 22.91 0.42
N GLY A 122 5.69 23.53 0.25
CA GLY A 122 5.45 24.55 -0.77
C GLY A 122 6.35 25.78 -0.63
N ILE A 123 6.47 26.32 0.59
CA ILE A 123 7.36 27.44 0.90
C ILE A 123 8.83 27.05 0.67
N PHE A 124 9.23 25.82 1.02
CA PHE A 124 10.57 25.29 0.74
C PHE A 124 10.86 25.19 -0.77
N GLN A 125 9.91 24.72 -1.58
CA GLN A 125 10.03 24.65 -3.04
C GLN A 125 10.22 26.03 -3.67
N ILE A 126 9.43 27.03 -3.28
CA ILE A 126 9.61 28.40 -3.79
C ILE A 126 10.91 29.03 -3.28
N THR A 127 11.34 28.75 -2.05
CA THR A 127 12.66 29.19 -1.56
C THR A 127 13.80 28.58 -2.39
N ARG A 128 13.71 27.31 -2.83
CA ARG A 128 14.66 26.71 -3.79
C ARG A 128 14.62 27.42 -5.14
N ALA A 129 13.44 27.72 -5.67
CA ALA A 129 13.29 28.46 -6.94
C ALA A 129 13.95 29.85 -6.87
N LEU A 130 13.79 30.58 -5.77
CA LEU A 130 14.43 31.88 -5.56
C LEU A 130 15.94 31.77 -5.35
N SER A 131 16.42 30.72 -4.67
CA SER A 131 17.87 30.44 -4.63
C SER A 131 18.43 30.26 -6.04
N PHE A 132 17.79 29.43 -6.87
CA PHE A 132 18.21 29.20 -8.25
C PHE A 132 18.21 30.49 -9.08
N LEU A 133 17.14 31.30 -9.00
CA LEU A 133 17.07 32.57 -9.73
C LEU A 133 18.12 33.58 -9.24
N ASN A 134 18.20 33.85 -7.94
CA ASN A 134 19.05 34.91 -7.39
C ASN A 134 20.54 34.50 -7.36
N ASN A 135 20.85 33.25 -7.02
CA ASN A 135 22.24 32.79 -6.86
C ASN A 135 22.84 32.29 -8.16
N ASP A 136 22.16 31.35 -8.84
CA ASP A 136 22.72 30.63 -9.98
C ASP A 136 22.44 31.34 -11.31
N GLY A 137 21.23 31.91 -11.47
CA GLY A 137 20.80 32.61 -12.69
C GLY A 137 21.14 34.10 -12.75
N ASN A 138 21.54 34.73 -11.64
CA ASN A 138 21.68 36.18 -11.47
C ASN A 138 20.43 36.99 -11.88
N LEU A 139 19.23 36.47 -11.57
CA LEU A 139 17.93 37.05 -11.87
C LEU A 139 17.18 37.47 -10.60
N ARG A 140 16.32 38.48 -10.73
CA ARG A 140 15.28 38.86 -9.76
C ARG A 140 13.91 38.55 -10.35
N HIS A 141 13.00 38.02 -9.53
CA HIS A 141 11.64 37.69 -9.92
C HIS A 141 10.69 38.90 -9.88
N ASN A 142 10.86 39.80 -8.91
CA ASN A 142 10.12 41.05 -8.68
C ASN A 142 8.59 40.91 -8.44
N ASN A 143 8.00 39.71 -8.60
CA ASN A 143 6.55 39.48 -8.51
C ASN A 143 6.13 38.29 -7.62
N VAL A 144 6.98 37.87 -6.68
CA VAL A 144 6.69 36.70 -5.81
C VAL A 144 5.43 36.96 -4.96
N SER A 145 4.40 36.14 -5.16
CA SER A 145 3.08 36.23 -4.49
C SER A 145 2.29 34.94 -4.68
N ALA A 146 1.12 34.79 -4.03
CA ALA A 146 0.20 33.67 -4.29
C ALA A 146 -0.32 33.59 -5.75
N TRP A 147 -0.13 34.63 -6.57
CA TRP A 147 -0.54 34.70 -7.97
C TRP A 147 0.63 34.51 -8.96
N SER A 148 1.87 34.43 -8.47
CA SER A 148 3.03 33.95 -9.22
C SER A 148 3.38 32.49 -8.93
N VAL A 149 2.63 31.83 -8.04
CA VAL A 149 2.83 30.43 -7.68
C VAL A 149 1.65 29.61 -8.17
N PHE A 150 1.98 28.48 -8.78
CA PHE A 150 1.04 27.54 -9.36
C PHE A 150 1.18 26.18 -8.68
N VAL A 151 0.06 25.49 -8.49
CA VAL A 151 0.01 24.15 -7.89
C VAL A 151 -0.27 23.13 -8.98
N ASN A 152 0.61 22.14 -9.14
CA ASN A 152 0.40 21.04 -10.10
C ASN A 152 -0.44 19.90 -9.52
N SER A 153 -0.80 18.91 -10.34
CA SER A 153 -1.57 17.72 -9.93
C SER A 153 -0.94 16.89 -8.80
N SER A 154 0.35 17.08 -8.51
CA SER A 154 1.06 16.44 -7.39
C SER A 154 1.10 17.29 -6.12
N GLY A 155 0.46 18.47 -6.12
CA GLY A 155 0.52 19.44 -5.02
C GLY A 155 1.83 20.23 -4.97
N GLU A 156 2.71 20.14 -5.97
CA GLU A 156 3.97 20.87 -5.96
C GLU A 156 3.77 22.35 -6.32
N TRP A 157 4.48 23.23 -5.61
CA TRP A 157 4.48 24.66 -5.88
C TRP A 157 5.53 25.00 -6.94
N LYS A 158 5.07 25.68 -7.99
CA LYS A 158 5.83 26.08 -9.18
C LYS A 158 5.85 27.59 -9.29
N LEU A 159 7.03 28.20 -9.34
CA LEU A 159 7.18 29.62 -9.61
C LEU A 159 6.97 29.90 -11.11
N GLY A 160 6.02 30.78 -11.42
CA GLY A 160 5.68 31.26 -12.77
C GLY A 160 5.42 32.77 -12.76
N SER A 161 4.66 33.28 -13.73
CA SER A 161 4.41 34.73 -13.90
C SER A 161 5.71 35.54 -14.02
N LEU A 162 6.50 35.17 -15.04
CA LEU A 162 7.89 35.61 -15.25
C LEU A 162 8.02 36.96 -16.00
N GLU A 163 6.94 37.72 -16.13
CA GLU A 163 6.88 39.00 -16.89
C GLU A 163 7.90 40.00 -16.36
N TYR A 164 8.06 40.06 -15.05
CA TYR A 164 8.86 41.06 -14.37
C TYR A 164 10.29 40.56 -14.04
N VAL A 165 10.74 39.47 -14.66
CA VAL A 165 12.05 38.85 -14.40
C VAL A 165 13.19 39.65 -15.03
N ALA A 166 13.91 40.39 -14.18
CA ALA A 166 15.01 41.27 -14.55
C ALA A 166 16.37 40.67 -14.13
N ALA A 167 17.45 41.12 -14.77
CA ALA A 167 18.81 40.78 -14.33
C ALA A 167 19.16 41.48 -13.01
N ALA A 168 19.92 40.83 -12.14
CA ALA A 168 20.24 41.34 -10.81
C ALA A 168 21.37 42.38 -10.78
N ASP A 169 22.22 42.38 -11.81
CA ASP A 169 23.28 43.35 -12.13
C ASP A 169 22.77 44.57 -12.92
N GLY A 170 21.56 44.50 -13.47
CA GLY A 170 20.91 45.58 -14.20
C GLY A 170 20.35 46.68 -13.29
N ASN A 171 19.40 47.47 -13.83
CA ASN A 171 18.75 48.57 -13.09
C ASN A 171 18.19 48.08 -11.74
N PRO A 172 18.57 48.68 -10.58
CA PRO A 172 18.07 48.25 -9.28
C PRO A 172 16.55 48.48 -9.12
N MET A 173 15.96 49.45 -9.84
CA MET A 173 14.52 49.70 -9.83
C MET A 173 13.73 48.49 -10.37
N PRO A 174 12.75 47.93 -9.61
CA PRO A 174 11.88 46.87 -10.12
C PRO A 174 11.03 47.33 -11.31
N PRO A 175 10.71 46.44 -12.28
CA PRO A 175 9.77 46.77 -13.36
C PRO A 175 8.40 47.24 -12.86
N MET A 176 7.74 48.08 -13.66
CA MET A 176 6.36 48.50 -13.38
C MET A 176 5.39 47.34 -13.63
N LYS A 177 4.61 46.98 -12.61
CA LYS A 177 3.53 45.99 -12.70
C LYS A 177 2.34 46.60 -13.42
N ILE A 178 1.69 45.83 -14.30
CA ILE A 178 0.56 46.31 -15.10
C ILE A 178 -0.79 46.08 -14.39
N PRO A 179 -1.07 44.90 -13.78
CA PRO A 179 -2.18 44.77 -12.84
C PRO A 179 -1.86 45.52 -11.55
N VAL A 180 -2.58 46.62 -11.28
CA VAL A 180 -2.42 47.46 -10.07
C VAL A 180 -2.66 46.65 -8.78
N THR A 181 -3.47 45.59 -8.87
CA THR A 181 -3.65 44.56 -7.83
C THR A 181 -2.33 43.98 -7.30
N LEU A 182 -1.30 43.86 -8.13
CA LEU A 182 0.01 43.31 -7.75
C LEU A 182 0.92 44.32 -7.02
N GLU A 183 0.55 45.61 -6.98
CA GLU A 183 1.31 46.62 -6.24
C GLU A 183 1.24 46.40 -4.72
N VAL A 184 0.24 45.66 -4.21
CA VAL A 184 0.21 45.29 -2.78
C VAL A 184 1.48 44.53 -2.37
N TYR A 185 2.06 43.74 -3.29
CA TYR A 185 3.29 42.96 -3.07
C TYR A 185 4.59 43.75 -3.29
N ASP A 186 4.53 45.05 -3.60
CA ASP A 186 5.75 45.85 -3.79
C ASP A 186 6.50 46.11 -2.49
N ALA A 187 7.81 45.89 -2.53
CA ALA A 187 8.72 46.15 -1.41
C ALA A 187 8.82 47.65 -1.09
N PRO A 188 8.91 48.05 0.20
CA PRO A 188 8.80 49.44 0.63
C PRO A 188 9.92 50.34 0.08
N GLU A 189 11.08 49.77 -0.27
CA GLU A 189 12.18 50.49 -0.91
C GLU A 189 11.91 50.92 -2.35
N LYS A 190 10.88 50.42 -3.05
CA LYS A 190 10.57 50.81 -4.46
C LYS A 190 10.46 52.34 -4.64
N ASN A 191 10.02 53.05 -3.59
CA ASN A 191 9.84 54.50 -3.59
C ASN A 191 10.99 55.25 -2.87
N ASP A 192 12.06 54.56 -2.46
CA ASP A 192 13.17 55.10 -1.67
C ASP A 192 14.51 54.81 -2.37
N GLN A 193 15.00 55.81 -3.11
CA GLN A 193 16.22 55.69 -3.92
C GLN A 193 17.49 55.43 -3.08
N THR A 194 17.47 55.72 -1.78
CA THR A 194 18.57 55.42 -0.85
C THR A 194 18.52 53.94 -0.45
N LYS A 195 17.35 53.42 -0.11
CA LYS A 195 17.19 51.98 0.21
C LYS A 195 17.39 51.08 -1.00
N LEU A 196 17.03 51.51 -2.22
CA LEU A 196 17.35 50.77 -3.46
C LEU A 196 18.86 50.56 -3.66
N LYS A 197 19.71 51.49 -3.19
CA LYS A 197 21.17 51.32 -3.23
C LYS A 197 21.70 50.37 -2.15
N ALA A 198 20.91 50.10 -1.11
CA ALA A 198 21.21 49.15 -0.04
C ALA A 198 20.52 47.79 -0.23
N ALA A 199 19.79 47.60 -1.33
CA ALA A 199 19.16 46.32 -1.67
C ALA A 199 20.20 45.33 -2.20
N THR A 200 20.12 44.09 -1.73
CA THR A 200 20.90 42.97 -2.26
C THR A 200 20.20 42.38 -3.49
N LYS A 201 20.88 41.49 -4.22
CA LYS A 201 20.30 40.81 -5.38
C LYS A 201 19.04 39.98 -5.09
N CYS A 202 18.76 39.62 -3.84
CA CYS A 202 17.55 38.90 -3.45
C CYS A 202 16.49 39.76 -2.71
N SER A 203 16.83 40.95 -2.19
CA SER A 203 15.97 41.69 -1.24
C SER A 203 14.51 41.85 -1.67
N VAL A 204 14.24 42.16 -2.94
CA VAL A 204 12.88 42.34 -3.49
C VAL A 204 12.11 41.01 -3.51
N ASP A 205 12.77 39.92 -3.90
CA ASP A 205 12.18 38.59 -3.93
C ASP A 205 11.97 38.04 -2.52
N MET A 206 12.82 38.39 -1.56
CA MET A 206 12.65 38.02 -0.15
C MET A 206 11.44 38.73 0.48
N TRP A 207 11.17 39.98 0.11
CA TRP A 207 9.94 40.67 0.51
C TRP A 207 8.70 39.97 -0.02
N GLY A 208 8.71 39.59 -1.31
CA GLY A 208 7.62 38.83 -1.93
C GLY A 208 7.47 37.41 -1.37
N LEU A 209 8.57 36.74 -0.98
CA LEU A 209 8.53 35.50 -0.21
C LEU A 209 7.90 35.72 1.17
N GLY A 210 8.20 36.84 1.84
CA GLY A 210 7.51 37.26 3.06
C GLY A 210 6.00 37.39 2.86
N CYS A 211 5.59 38.08 1.80
CA CYS A 211 4.17 38.19 1.43
C CYS A 211 3.54 36.81 1.18
N LEU A 212 4.17 35.95 0.39
CA LEU A 212 3.71 34.59 0.11
C LEU A 212 3.61 33.72 1.39
N VAL A 213 4.55 33.86 2.33
CA VAL A 213 4.50 33.22 3.65
C VAL A 213 3.30 33.73 4.46
N TRP A 214 3.01 35.04 4.42
CA TRP A 214 1.81 35.58 5.07
C TRP A 214 0.53 35.01 4.44
N GLU A 215 0.46 34.99 3.10
CA GLU A 215 -0.71 34.47 2.37
C GLU A 215 -0.95 32.97 2.59
N ALA A 216 0.11 32.19 2.79
CA ALA A 216 0.03 30.76 3.11
C ALA A 216 -0.76 30.44 4.39
N PHE A 217 -0.73 31.34 5.38
CA PHE A 217 -1.43 31.15 6.66
C PHE A 217 -2.69 32.01 6.82
N ASN A 218 -2.76 33.18 6.19
CA ASN A 218 -3.84 34.17 6.37
C ASN A 218 -4.73 34.36 5.12
N GLY A 219 -4.40 33.74 3.98
CA GLY A 219 -5.09 33.94 2.70
C GLY A 219 -4.66 35.20 1.95
N VAL A 220 -5.35 35.53 0.86
CA VAL A 220 -4.95 36.57 -0.11
C VAL A 220 -4.71 37.94 0.54
N LEU A 221 -3.54 38.53 0.28
CA LEU A 221 -3.11 39.81 0.86
C LEU A 221 -3.91 40.99 0.30
N LYS A 222 -4.72 41.63 1.15
CA LYS A 222 -5.58 42.77 0.76
C LYS A 222 -4.90 44.13 0.92
N GLN A 223 -4.08 44.31 1.95
CA GLN A 223 -3.35 45.54 2.23
C GLN A 223 -1.98 45.23 2.86
N ARG A 224 -0.94 46.05 2.56
CA ARG A 224 0.39 45.90 3.19
C ARG A 224 0.38 46.04 4.72
N SER A 225 -0.65 46.68 5.28
CA SER A 225 -0.91 46.76 6.72
C SER A 225 -1.17 45.41 7.36
N ASN A 226 -1.75 44.45 6.62
CA ASN A 226 -2.06 43.10 7.12
C ASN A 226 -0.80 42.28 7.44
N LEU A 227 0.35 42.59 6.82
CA LEU A 227 1.63 41.93 7.10
C LEU A 227 2.14 42.09 8.55
N LYS A 228 1.47 42.91 9.37
CA LYS A 228 1.72 43.02 10.82
C LYS A 228 1.03 41.94 11.65
N ASP A 229 0.00 41.30 11.11
CA ASP A 229 -0.61 40.12 11.72
C ASP A 229 0.31 38.91 11.52
N ILE A 230 0.66 38.25 12.62
CA ILE A 230 1.54 37.08 12.64
C ILE A 230 0.94 35.92 13.44
N GLU A 231 -0.31 36.02 13.90
CA GLU A 231 -0.90 35.07 14.85
C GLU A 231 -1.04 33.67 14.25
N HIS A 232 -1.43 33.59 12.97
CA HIS A 232 -1.52 32.33 12.22
C HIS A 232 -0.17 31.81 11.69
N ILE A 233 0.91 32.59 11.77
CA ILE A 233 2.24 32.17 11.29
C ILE A 233 2.91 31.30 12.36
N PRO A 234 3.38 30.08 12.05
CA PRO A 234 4.02 29.20 13.02
C PRO A 234 5.22 29.83 13.73
N LYS A 235 5.34 29.63 15.05
CA LYS A 235 6.40 30.24 15.89
C LYS A 235 7.82 29.93 15.42
N SER A 236 8.06 28.75 14.82
CA SER A 236 9.34 28.36 14.22
C SER A 236 9.68 29.08 12.90
N LEU A 237 8.74 29.87 12.36
CA LEU A 237 8.87 30.68 11.16
C LEU A 237 8.77 32.20 11.43
N GLN A 238 8.07 32.63 12.50
CA GLN A 238 7.83 34.05 12.83
C GLN A 238 9.10 34.94 12.82
N SER A 239 10.22 34.49 13.40
CA SER A 239 11.48 35.27 13.37
C SER A 239 12.00 35.50 11.95
N LEU A 240 11.96 34.47 11.09
CA LEU A 240 12.34 34.61 9.68
C LEU A 240 11.34 35.50 8.94
N TYR A 241 10.03 35.34 9.19
CA TYR A 241 9.01 36.16 8.57
C TYR A 241 9.27 37.67 8.82
N CYS A 242 9.57 38.06 10.05
CA CYS A 242 9.92 39.44 10.40
C CYS A 242 11.20 39.95 9.71
N GLU A 243 12.17 39.08 9.41
CA GLU A 243 13.33 39.42 8.57
C GLU A 243 12.93 39.63 7.10
N LEU A 244 12.07 38.75 6.55
CA LEU A 244 11.59 38.83 5.15
C LEU A 244 10.81 40.11 4.88
N VAL A 245 9.85 40.47 5.75
CA VAL A 245 9.09 41.73 5.66
C VAL A 245 9.80 42.91 6.35
N GLY A 246 11.12 42.81 6.54
CA GLY A 246 11.95 43.86 7.11
C GLY A 246 12.00 45.13 6.23
N ALA A 247 11.87 46.30 6.86
CA ALA A 247 11.87 47.61 6.19
C ALA A 247 13.25 48.04 5.64
N SER A 248 14.33 47.36 6.05
CA SER A 248 15.69 47.55 5.52
C SER A 248 16.04 46.40 4.58
N PRO A 249 16.16 46.62 3.26
CA PRO A 249 16.33 45.53 2.29
C PRO A 249 17.66 44.78 2.45
N SER A 250 18.70 45.45 2.95
CA SER A 250 20.02 44.88 3.28
C SER A 250 19.97 43.73 4.30
N ASN A 251 18.94 43.68 5.14
CA ASN A 251 18.85 42.76 6.27
C ASN A 251 18.06 41.48 5.93
N ARG A 252 17.52 41.37 4.71
CA ARG A 252 16.74 40.20 4.27
C ARG A 252 17.71 39.07 3.88
N PRO A 253 17.60 37.86 4.46
CA PRO A 253 18.58 36.79 4.27
C PRO A 253 18.57 36.19 2.85
N ASN A 254 19.64 35.51 2.44
CA ASN A 254 19.66 34.80 1.15
C ASN A 254 18.70 33.58 1.18
N PRO A 255 18.02 33.22 0.07
CA PRO A 255 17.23 31.98 0.00
C PRO A 255 17.98 30.71 0.45
N ALA A 256 19.29 30.61 0.15
CA ALA A 256 20.12 29.48 0.57
C ALA A 256 20.37 29.45 2.09
N ASP A 257 20.51 30.62 2.73
CA ASP A 257 20.63 30.75 4.19
C ASP A 257 19.34 30.31 4.88
N ILE A 258 18.18 30.67 4.31
CA ILE A 258 16.86 30.24 4.79
C ILE A 258 16.74 28.72 4.74
N ILE A 259 17.03 28.11 3.58
CA ILE A 259 17.00 26.65 3.41
C ILE A 259 17.88 25.98 4.47
N THR A 260 19.11 26.48 4.66
CA THR A 260 20.06 25.94 5.62
C THR A 260 19.63 26.14 7.07
N ARG A 261 19.07 27.31 7.42
CA ARG A 261 18.63 27.65 8.79
C ARG A 261 17.36 26.89 9.17
N CYS A 262 16.36 26.84 8.30
CA CYS A 262 15.06 26.22 8.57
C CYS A 262 15.05 24.69 8.42
N ARG A 263 16.13 24.05 7.92
CA ARG A 263 16.33 22.59 7.92
C ARG A 263 17.10 22.06 9.14
N LYS A 264 17.61 22.93 10.03
CA LYS A 264 18.18 22.53 11.33
C LYS A 264 17.08 21.96 12.26
N PRO A 265 17.44 21.17 13.31
CA PRO A 265 16.47 20.70 14.31
C PRO A 265 15.63 21.85 14.89
N GLY A 266 14.31 21.65 14.96
CA GLY A 266 13.34 22.69 15.37
C GLY A 266 13.01 23.75 14.31
N GLY A 267 13.71 23.76 13.16
CA GLY A 267 13.41 24.65 12.04
C GLY A 267 12.16 24.23 11.26
N PHE A 268 11.44 25.21 10.70
CA PHE A 268 10.13 24.99 10.06
C PHE A 268 10.13 23.98 8.89
N PHE A 269 11.23 23.83 8.15
CA PHE A 269 11.34 22.85 7.06
C PHE A 269 11.85 21.47 7.54
N LYS A 270 12.13 21.27 8.84
CA LYS A 270 12.59 20.00 9.39
C LYS A 270 11.40 19.18 9.91
N ASN A 271 10.73 18.50 8.98
CA ASN A 271 9.58 17.63 9.23
C ASN A 271 9.58 16.41 8.29
N ASP A 272 8.78 15.41 8.63
CA ASP A 272 8.75 14.09 7.98
C ASP A 272 8.40 14.14 6.49
N LEU A 273 7.53 15.06 6.07
CA LEU A 273 7.15 15.20 4.65
C LEU A 273 8.31 15.75 3.83
N VAL A 274 8.96 16.83 4.30
CA VAL A 274 10.11 17.43 3.62
C VAL A 274 11.30 16.46 3.62
N ASP A 275 11.53 15.73 4.71
CA ASP A 275 12.56 14.67 4.78
C ASP A 275 12.27 13.52 3.80
N THR A 276 11.02 13.06 3.72
CA THR A 276 10.58 12.00 2.81
C THR A 276 10.78 12.40 1.35
N LEU A 277 10.33 13.60 0.97
CA LEU A 277 10.40 14.05 -0.42
C LEU A 277 11.84 14.33 -0.88
N LEU A 278 12.71 14.82 0.01
CA LEU A 278 14.15 14.95 -0.28
C LEU A 278 14.84 13.59 -0.39
N PHE A 279 14.49 12.60 0.44
CA PHE A 279 15.01 11.24 0.29
C PHE A 279 14.57 10.61 -1.05
N LEU A 280 13.34 10.89 -1.50
CA LEU A 280 12.83 10.44 -2.80
C LEU A 280 13.46 11.18 -3.99
N GLU A 281 13.81 12.47 -3.87
CA GLU A 281 14.62 13.17 -4.88
C GLU A 281 16.01 12.54 -5.03
N GLU A 282 16.64 12.17 -3.91
CA GLU A 282 17.99 11.59 -3.88
C GLU A 282 18.03 10.06 -4.02
N ILE A 283 16.89 9.37 -4.20
CA ILE A 283 16.81 7.92 -3.97
C ILE A 283 17.79 7.11 -4.82
N GLN A 284 18.10 7.53 -6.05
CA GLN A 284 19.00 6.77 -6.93
C GLN A 284 20.44 6.71 -6.39
N ILE A 285 20.90 7.72 -5.63
CA ILE A 285 22.23 7.73 -5.01
C ILE A 285 22.28 7.10 -3.60
N LYS A 286 21.14 6.67 -3.04
CA LYS A 286 21.07 5.99 -1.74
C LYS A 286 21.47 4.51 -1.83
N ASP A 287 22.08 3.97 -0.77
CA ASP A 287 22.44 2.55 -0.72
C ASP A 287 21.23 1.64 -0.42
N LYS A 288 21.44 0.32 -0.51
CA LYS A 288 20.39 -0.68 -0.30
C LYS A 288 19.90 -0.75 1.15
N ALA A 289 20.74 -0.46 2.14
CA ALA A 289 20.35 -0.42 3.55
C ALA A 289 19.55 0.85 3.88
N GLU A 290 19.97 2.01 3.36
CA GLU A 290 19.21 3.26 3.42
C GLU A 290 17.81 3.10 2.82
N LYS A 291 17.72 2.57 1.58
CA LYS A 291 16.45 2.30 0.89
C LYS A 291 15.54 1.39 1.71
N ASN A 292 16.04 0.27 2.21
CA ASN A 292 15.25 -0.67 3.02
C ASN A 292 14.79 -0.05 4.35
N ARG A 293 15.64 0.72 5.04
CA ARG A 293 15.29 1.43 6.28
C ARG A 293 14.20 2.48 6.03
N PHE A 294 14.36 3.27 4.97
CA PHE A 294 13.40 4.29 4.56
C PHE A 294 12.03 3.69 4.25
N PHE A 295 11.94 2.70 3.34
CA PHE A 295 10.64 2.14 2.96
C PHE A 295 9.94 1.39 4.10
N SER A 296 10.70 0.70 4.96
CA SER A 296 10.14 0.07 6.16
C SER A 296 9.54 1.11 7.13
N GLY A 297 10.21 2.26 7.29
CA GLY A 297 9.75 3.38 8.13
C GLY A 297 8.72 4.30 7.46
N LEU A 298 8.55 4.27 6.13
CA LEU A 298 7.66 5.19 5.42
C LEU A 298 6.20 5.00 5.85
N THR A 299 5.77 3.75 6.03
CA THR A 299 4.39 3.33 6.29
C THR A 299 3.75 4.03 7.50
N THR A 300 4.52 4.43 8.52
CA THR A 300 3.99 5.11 9.72
C THR A 300 3.66 6.59 9.47
N HIS A 301 4.31 7.24 8.50
CA HIS A 301 4.15 8.68 8.25
C HIS A 301 3.06 8.99 7.22
N LEU A 302 2.70 8.03 6.35
CA LEU A 302 1.80 8.23 5.21
C LEU A 302 0.39 8.75 5.56
N GLU A 303 -0.14 8.49 6.75
CA GLU A 303 -1.45 9.01 7.19
C GLU A 303 -1.41 10.53 7.46
N ASN A 304 -0.24 11.06 7.82
CA ASN A 304 -0.04 12.48 8.09
C ASN A 304 0.35 13.28 6.83
N PHE A 305 0.45 12.64 5.67
CA PHE A 305 0.86 13.28 4.41
C PHE A 305 -0.35 13.64 3.53
N PRO A 306 -0.30 14.73 2.74
CA PRO A 306 -1.41 15.11 1.87
C PRO A 306 -1.66 14.10 0.74
N ASP A 307 -2.91 13.70 0.53
CA ASP A 307 -3.29 12.64 -0.41
C ASP A 307 -2.77 12.85 -1.84
N ASN A 308 -2.80 14.09 -2.35
CA ASN A 308 -2.28 14.41 -3.68
C ASN A 308 -0.78 14.09 -3.81
N VAL A 309 0.01 14.40 -2.76
CA VAL A 309 1.45 14.11 -2.73
C VAL A 309 1.67 12.59 -2.62
N CYS A 310 0.90 11.91 -1.79
CA CYS A 310 0.90 10.45 -1.69
C CYS A 310 0.62 9.77 -3.05
N LYS A 311 -0.49 10.14 -3.69
CA LYS A 311 -1.02 9.53 -4.92
C LYS A 311 -0.24 9.85 -6.19
N HIS A 312 0.30 11.06 -6.32
CA HIS A 312 0.93 11.54 -7.55
C HIS A 312 2.45 11.74 -7.44
N LYS A 313 3.03 11.80 -6.22
CA LYS A 313 4.50 11.88 -6.03
C LYS A 313 5.10 10.63 -5.38
N ILE A 314 4.58 10.18 -4.23
CA ILE A 314 5.18 9.09 -3.45
C ILE A 314 4.91 7.73 -4.11
N LEU A 315 3.65 7.43 -4.49
CA LEU A 315 3.30 6.15 -5.11
C LEU A 315 4.04 5.88 -6.45
N PRO A 316 4.16 6.82 -7.40
CA PRO A 316 4.95 6.60 -8.61
C PRO A 316 6.43 6.33 -8.33
N GLN A 317 7.01 6.98 -7.31
CA GLN A 317 8.40 6.71 -6.90
C GLN A 317 8.55 5.36 -6.20
N LEU A 318 7.55 4.91 -5.43
CA LEU A 318 7.51 3.55 -4.86
C LEU A 318 7.51 2.48 -5.97
N ILE A 319 6.63 2.63 -6.96
CA ILE A 319 6.56 1.72 -8.13
C ILE A 319 7.90 1.74 -8.89
N THR A 320 8.44 2.92 -9.19
CA THR A 320 9.73 3.06 -9.90
C THR A 320 10.90 2.45 -9.12
N ALA A 321 10.94 2.64 -7.79
CA ALA A 321 11.98 2.09 -6.92
C ALA A 321 11.87 0.57 -6.72
N TYR A 322 10.71 -0.03 -6.98
CA TYR A 322 10.55 -1.48 -7.10
C TYR A 322 10.96 -1.97 -8.51
N GLU A 323 10.43 -1.37 -9.58
CA GLU A 323 10.64 -1.86 -10.96
C GLU A 323 12.11 -1.77 -11.42
N TYR A 324 12.85 -0.75 -10.96
CA TYR A 324 14.21 -0.45 -11.40
C TYR A 324 15.22 -0.39 -10.24
N GLY A 325 14.84 -0.84 -9.04
CA GLY A 325 15.63 -0.59 -7.82
C GLY A 325 15.72 -1.74 -6.84
N ASP A 326 16.79 -1.73 -6.05
CA ASP A 326 17.13 -2.70 -5.00
C ASP A 326 16.19 -2.72 -3.77
N ALA A 327 15.04 -2.05 -3.85
CA ALA A 327 14.12 -1.84 -2.72
C ALA A 327 13.34 -3.11 -2.34
N GLY A 328 13.13 -4.02 -3.30
CA GLY A 328 12.50 -5.32 -3.08
C GLY A 328 11.19 -5.26 -2.30
N SER A 329 11.00 -6.21 -1.38
CA SER A 329 9.75 -6.36 -0.62
C SER A 329 9.51 -5.34 0.50
N ALA A 330 10.41 -4.36 0.69
CA ALA A 330 10.17 -3.23 1.61
C ALA A 330 9.13 -2.22 1.05
N VAL A 331 8.95 -2.18 -0.27
CA VAL A 331 7.99 -1.30 -0.97
C VAL A 331 6.54 -1.73 -0.76
N LEU A 332 6.28 -3.01 -0.46
CA LEU A 332 4.93 -3.60 -0.42
C LEU A 332 3.98 -2.90 0.56
N ALA A 333 4.38 -2.78 1.83
CA ALA A 333 3.56 -2.18 2.87
C ALA A 333 3.16 -0.72 2.58
N PRO A 334 4.08 0.20 2.23
CA PRO A 334 3.69 1.56 1.85
C PRO A 334 2.92 1.60 0.51
N MET A 335 3.24 0.76 -0.47
CA MET A 335 2.51 0.71 -1.75
C MET A 335 1.05 0.29 -1.56
N PHE A 336 0.78 -0.80 -0.83
CA PHE A 336 -0.60 -1.25 -0.56
C PHE A 336 -1.36 -0.28 0.34
N LYS A 337 -0.66 0.40 1.27
CA LYS A 337 -1.28 1.47 2.08
C LYS A 337 -1.72 2.66 1.21
N LEU A 338 -0.90 3.09 0.25
CA LEU A 338 -1.28 4.14 -0.71
C LEU A 338 -2.29 3.67 -1.77
N GLY A 339 -2.35 2.36 -2.06
CA GLY A 339 -3.38 1.79 -2.93
C GLY A 339 -4.82 2.06 -2.46
N LYS A 340 -5.02 2.26 -1.14
CA LYS A 340 -6.32 2.64 -0.55
C LYS A 340 -6.78 4.07 -0.90
N LEU A 341 -5.92 4.89 -1.51
CA LEU A 341 -6.23 6.24 -2.01
C LEU A 341 -6.54 6.27 -3.53
N LEU A 342 -6.55 5.11 -4.19
CA LEU A 342 -6.87 4.96 -5.60
C LEU A 342 -8.33 4.51 -5.76
N ASP A 343 -8.96 4.92 -6.86
CA ASP A 343 -10.13 4.20 -7.36
C ASP A 343 -9.71 2.87 -8.01
N GLU A 344 -10.69 2.00 -8.28
CA GLU A 344 -10.45 0.68 -8.86
C GLU A 344 -9.72 0.75 -10.22
N VAL A 345 -10.03 1.74 -11.06
CA VAL A 345 -9.43 1.88 -12.40
C VAL A 345 -7.96 2.29 -12.29
N GLU A 346 -7.64 3.20 -11.37
CA GLU A 346 -6.26 3.54 -11.05
C GLU A 346 -5.50 2.40 -10.36
N TYR A 347 -6.16 1.61 -9.51
CA TYR A 347 -5.55 0.44 -8.87
C TYR A 347 -5.19 -0.62 -9.92
N GLN A 348 -6.11 -0.95 -10.84
CA GLN A 348 -5.85 -1.81 -11.99
C GLN A 348 -4.70 -1.29 -12.85
N LYS A 349 -4.67 0.02 -13.12
CA LYS A 349 -3.65 0.63 -14.00
C LYS A 349 -2.26 0.75 -13.36
N ARG A 350 -2.17 0.97 -12.05
CA ARG A 350 -0.90 1.30 -11.35
C ARG A 350 -0.33 0.17 -10.49
N ILE A 351 -1.16 -0.57 -9.76
CA ILE A 351 -0.70 -1.52 -8.73
C ILE A 351 -0.75 -2.97 -9.22
N VAL A 352 -1.79 -3.39 -9.95
CA VAL A 352 -1.89 -4.78 -10.42
C VAL A 352 -0.71 -5.23 -11.31
N PRO A 353 -0.17 -4.41 -12.25
CA PRO A 353 1.01 -4.78 -13.04
C PRO A 353 2.27 -4.94 -12.17
N CYS A 354 2.39 -4.16 -11.09
CA CYS A 354 3.44 -4.31 -10.10
C CYS A 354 3.28 -5.63 -9.33
N VAL A 355 2.07 -5.96 -8.86
CA VAL A 355 1.76 -7.23 -8.16
C VAL A 355 2.06 -8.46 -9.02
N VAL A 356 1.76 -8.43 -10.32
CA VAL A 356 2.12 -9.53 -11.24
C VAL A 356 3.64 -9.72 -11.35
N LYS A 357 4.40 -8.63 -11.58
CA LYS A 357 5.87 -8.67 -11.61
C LYS A 357 6.46 -9.16 -10.28
N LEU A 358 5.85 -8.78 -9.17
CA LEU A 358 6.20 -9.18 -7.82
C LEU A 358 6.05 -10.70 -7.59
N PHE A 359 4.94 -11.31 -8.04
CA PHE A 359 4.77 -12.77 -7.96
C PHE A 359 5.72 -13.54 -8.89
N ALA A 360 6.02 -13.01 -10.06
CA ALA A 360 7.00 -13.57 -10.99
C ALA A 360 8.46 -13.49 -10.49
N SER A 361 8.74 -12.79 -9.39
CA SER A 361 10.07 -12.72 -8.78
C SER A 361 10.50 -14.07 -8.20
N THR A 362 11.77 -14.44 -8.39
CA THR A 362 12.37 -15.62 -7.75
C THR A 362 12.70 -15.39 -6.27
N ASP A 363 12.65 -14.15 -5.76
CA ASP A 363 12.96 -13.87 -4.35
C ASP A 363 11.90 -14.48 -3.40
N ARG A 364 12.38 -15.38 -2.53
CA ARG A 364 11.59 -16.04 -1.48
C ARG A 364 11.08 -15.05 -0.44
N VAL A 365 11.80 -13.98 -0.11
CA VAL A 365 11.34 -12.99 0.90
C VAL A 365 10.15 -12.20 0.34
N THR A 366 10.24 -11.76 -0.92
CA THR A 366 9.16 -11.12 -1.66
C THR A 366 7.95 -12.05 -1.78
N ARG A 367 8.12 -13.30 -2.24
CA ARG A 367 7.03 -14.29 -2.31
C ARG A 367 6.35 -14.50 -0.94
N SER A 368 7.13 -14.66 0.13
CA SER A 368 6.59 -14.82 1.49
C SER A 368 5.70 -13.64 1.91
N ARG A 369 6.17 -12.38 1.73
CA ARG A 369 5.37 -11.19 2.08
C ARG A 369 4.11 -11.03 1.22
N LEU A 370 4.18 -11.34 -0.08
CA LEU A 370 3.00 -11.28 -0.97
C LEU A 370 1.92 -12.26 -0.54
N LEU A 371 2.29 -13.48 -0.13
CA LEU A 371 1.36 -14.51 0.35
C LEU A 371 0.76 -14.12 1.71
N GLN A 372 1.57 -13.53 2.61
CA GLN A 372 1.14 -13.04 3.92
C GLN A 372 0.22 -11.81 3.86
N GLN A 373 0.37 -10.95 2.86
CA GLN A 373 -0.39 -9.69 2.70
C GLN A 373 -1.48 -9.78 1.62
N LEU A 374 -1.80 -11.00 1.15
CA LEU A 374 -2.70 -11.23 0.03
C LEU A 374 -4.12 -10.69 0.29
N ASP A 375 -4.58 -10.75 1.53
CA ASP A 375 -5.85 -10.18 1.99
C ASP A 375 -5.98 -8.68 1.70
N LEU A 376 -4.87 -7.92 1.75
CA LEU A 376 -4.84 -6.47 1.52
C LEU A 376 -5.10 -6.07 0.06
N PHE A 377 -4.96 -6.97 -0.91
CA PHE A 377 -5.06 -6.65 -2.34
C PHE A 377 -5.85 -7.64 -3.19
N ILE A 378 -6.17 -8.85 -2.68
CA ILE A 378 -6.93 -9.87 -3.42
C ILE A 378 -8.30 -9.39 -3.93
N ALA A 379 -8.94 -8.44 -3.23
CA ALA A 379 -10.21 -7.85 -3.66
C ALA A 379 -10.11 -7.28 -5.09
N HIS A 380 -9.04 -6.53 -5.39
CA HIS A 380 -8.81 -5.88 -6.67
C HIS A 380 -8.33 -6.84 -7.77
N LEU A 381 -7.71 -7.98 -7.44
CA LEU A 381 -7.18 -8.89 -8.47
C LEU A 381 -8.31 -9.56 -9.27
N GLN A 382 -8.38 -9.30 -10.57
CA GLN A 382 -9.43 -9.85 -11.43
C GLN A 382 -9.18 -11.34 -11.75
N PRO A 383 -10.21 -12.21 -11.84
CA PRO A 383 -10.01 -13.66 -11.98
C PRO A 383 -9.10 -14.12 -13.14
N PRO A 384 -9.09 -13.49 -14.34
CA PRO A 384 -8.13 -13.84 -15.39
C PRO A 384 -6.68 -13.64 -14.94
N VAL A 385 -6.35 -12.48 -14.36
CA VAL A 385 -5.01 -12.17 -13.82
C VAL A 385 -4.63 -13.15 -12.70
N VAL A 386 -5.57 -13.52 -11.84
CA VAL A 386 -5.35 -14.52 -10.78
C VAL A 386 -4.97 -15.87 -11.39
N ASN A 387 -5.67 -16.36 -12.41
CA ASN A 387 -5.47 -17.70 -12.96
C ASN A 387 -4.31 -17.83 -13.96
N GLU A 388 -4.08 -16.79 -14.78
CA GLU A 388 -3.12 -16.84 -15.89
C GLU A 388 -1.73 -16.37 -15.45
N GLN A 389 -1.65 -15.40 -14.52
CA GLN A 389 -0.41 -14.66 -14.25
C GLN A 389 0.09 -14.84 -12.81
N ILE A 390 -0.82 -14.99 -11.83
CA ILE A 390 -0.45 -15.12 -10.41
C ILE A 390 -0.41 -16.58 -9.95
N PHE A 391 -1.46 -17.36 -10.19
CA PHE A 391 -1.55 -18.74 -9.69
C PHE A 391 -0.39 -19.65 -10.14
N PRO A 392 0.11 -19.61 -11.39
CA PRO A 392 1.29 -20.39 -11.78
C PRO A 392 2.54 -20.05 -10.94
N GLN A 393 2.68 -18.81 -10.48
CA GLN A 393 3.80 -18.37 -9.63
C GLN A 393 3.60 -18.71 -8.15
N VAL A 394 2.35 -18.94 -7.73
CA VAL A 394 1.97 -19.44 -6.40
C VAL A 394 2.15 -20.96 -6.34
N ALA A 395 1.78 -21.70 -7.38
CA ALA A 395 1.87 -23.17 -7.43
C ALA A 395 3.29 -23.70 -7.17
N HIS A 396 4.32 -23.05 -7.73
CA HIS A 396 5.72 -23.36 -7.43
C HIS A 396 6.06 -23.30 -5.92
N GLY A 397 5.34 -22.48 -5.15
CA GLY A 397 5.52 -22.34 -3.71
C GLY A 397 5.16 -23.59 -2.91
N PHE A 398 4.28 -24.47 -3.43
CA PHE A 398 3.95 -25.74 -2.78
C PHE A 398 5.13 -26.73 -2.75
N LEU A 399 6.09 -26.60 -3.66
CA LEU A 399 7.24 -27.50 -3.81
C LEU A 399 8.56 -26.82 -3.41
N ASP A 400 8.52 -25.64 -2.79
CA ASP A 400 9.71 -24.91 -2.38
C ASP A 400 10.46 -25.62 -1.23
N THR A 401 11.80 -25.60 -1.30
CA THR A 401 12.65 -26.25 -0.29
C THR A 401 12.59 -25.61 1.10
N ASN A 402 12.05 -24.39 1.22
CA ASN A 402 11.81 -23.71 2.49
C ASN A 402 10.38 -23.96 2.98
N ALA A 403 10.25 -24.65 4.12
CA ALA A 403 8.99 -24.96 4.77
C ALA A 403 8.07 -23.74 4.98
N THR A 404 8.61 -22.57 5.35
CA THR A 404 7.82 -21.34 5.53
C THR A 404 7.19 -20.87 4.22
N ILE A 405 7.84 -21.08 3.06
CA ILE A 405 7.24 -20.75 1.77
C ILE A 405 6.09 -21.69 1.45
N ARG A 406 6.26 -23.01 1.65
CA ARG A 406 5.19 -24.00 1.47
C ARG A 406 4.00 -23.70 2.38
N GLU A 407 4.25 -23.41 3.65
CA GLU A 407 3.22 -23.08 4.64
C GLU A 407 2.42 -21.83 4.26
N GLN A 408 3.09 -20.73 3.87
CA GLN A 408 2.41 -19.50 3.44
C GLN A 408 1.69 -19.68 2.10
N THR A 409 2.21 -20.54 1.21
CA THR A 409 1.53 -20.89 -0.05
C THR A 409 0.22 -21.62 0.25
N VAL A 410 0.24 -22.67 1.08
CA VAL A 410 -0.97 -23.38 1.55
C VAL A 410 -1.95 -22.42 2.21
N LYS A 411 -1.47 -21.50 3.05
CA LYS A 411 -2.33 -20.51 3.72
C LYS A 411 -3.00 -19.53 2.73
N SER A 412 -2.27 -19.09 1.69
CA SER A 412 -2.79 -18.13 0.71
C SER A 412 -4.00 -18.63 -0.10
N ILE A 413 -4.16 -19.94 -0.28
CA ILE A 413 -5.19 -20.54 -1.13
C ILE A 413 -6.61 -20.20 -0.67
N ILE A 414 -6.83 -19.92 0.61
CA ILE A 414 -8.14 -19.48 1.13
C ILE A 414 -8.59 -18.16 0.48
N HIS A 415 -7.66 -17.25 0.22
CA HIS A 415 -7.95 -15.97 -0.43
C HIS A 415 -8.06 -16.12 -1.96
N LEU A 416 -7.33 -17.08 -2.56
CA LEU A 416 -7.36 -17.33 -4.00
C LEU A 416 -8.59 -18.15 -4.44
N ALA A 417 -9.04 -19.14 -3.66
CA ALA A 417 -10.07 -20.11 -4.04
C ALA A 417 -11.38 -19.50 -4.61
N PRO A 418 -11.92 -18.37 -4.10
CA PRO A 418 -13.09 -17.70 -4.69
C PRO A 418 -12.85 -17.14 -6.11
N LYS A 419 -11.61 -17.06 -6.58
CA LYS A 419 -11.19 -16.50 -7.87
C LYS A 419 -10.43 -17.49 -8.76
N LEU A 420 -10.17 -18.72 -8.30
CA LEU A 420 -9.56 -19.77 -9.11
C LEU A 420 -10.58 -20.42 -10.05
N ASN A 421 -10.14 -20.78 -11.26
CA ASN A 421 -10.95 -21.52 -12.22
C ASN A 421 -11.04 -23.01 -11.85
N TYR A 422 -11.86 -23.78 -12.58
CA TYR A 422 -12.09 -25.19 -12.30
C TYR A 422 -10.79 -26.00 -12.21
N ASN A 423 -9.89 -25.85 -13.19
CA ASN A 423 -8.63 -26.60 -13.26
C ASN A 423 -7.72 -26.26 -12.08
N ASN A 424 -7.46 -24.98 -11.87
CA ASN A 424 -6.53 -24.51 -10.85
C ASN A 424 -7.00 -24.89 -9.43
N LEU A 425 -8.30 -24.84 -9.15
CA LEU A 425 -8.84 -25.19 -7.83
C LEU A 425 -9.06 -26.69 -7.63
N ASN A 426 -9.62 -27.40 -8.61
CA ASN A 426 -10.09 -28.79 -8.43
C ASN A 426 -9.11 -29.84 -8.96
N VAL A 427 -8.08 -29.43 -9.70
CA VAL A 427 -7.00 -30.32 -10.18
C VAL A 427 -5.68 -29.90 -9.53
N GLU A 428 -5.16 -28.71 -9.85
CA GLU A 428 -3.81 -28.29 -9.42
C GLU A 428 -3.66 -28.18 -7.90
N VAL A 429 -4.51 -27.38 -7.23
CA VAL A 429 -4.48 -27.22 -5.77
C VAL A 429 -4.67 -28.55 -5.04
N LEU A 430 -5.58 -29.40 -5.51
CA LEU A 430 -5.85 -30.69 -4.84
C LEU A 430 -4.72 -31.70 -5.03
N ARG A 431 -4.05 -31.73 -6.20
CA ARG A 431 -2.83 -32.51 -6.42
C ARG A 431 -1.73 -32.13 -5.43
N HIS A 432 -1.48 -30.83 -5.29
CA HIS A 432 -0.49 -30.32 -4.32
C HIS A 432 -0.91 -30.59 -2.87
N PHE A 433 -2.19 -30.47 -2.53
CA PHE A 433 -2.69 -30.76 -1.19
C PHE A 433 -2.59 -32.25 -0.84
N ALA A 434 -2.83 -33.18 -1.78
CA ALA A 434 -2.64 -34.62 -1.56
C ALA A 434 -1.19 -34.92 -1.15
N ARG A 435 -0.25 -34.49 -2.00
CA ARG A 435 1.19 -34.67 -1.81
C ARG A 435 1.70 -34.03 -0.52
N LEU A 436 1.25 -32.81 -0.20
CA LEU A 436 1.64 -32.13 1.06
C LEU A 436 1.05 -32.83 2.29
N GLN A 437 -0.23 -33.20 2.27
CA GLN A 437 -0.87 -33.89 3.40
C GLN A 437 -0.30 -35.30 3.63
N ALA A 438 0.15 -36.00 2.59
CA ALA A 438 0.72 -37.34 2.70
C ALA A 438 2.24 -37.37 2.95
N ARG A 439 3.01 -36.46 2.33
CA ARG A 439 4.47 -36.60 2.20
C ARG A 439 5.31 -35.41 2.71
N ASP A 440 4.70 -34.33 3.22
CA ASP A 440 5.48 -33.20 3.78
C ASP A 440 6.12 -33.57 5.14
N ASP A 441 7.39 -33.21 5.33
CA ASP A 441 8.15 -33.49 6.55
C ASP A 441 7.60 -32.75 7.78
N GLN A 442 7.01 -31.57 7.59
CA GLN A 442 6.52 -30.72 8.66
C GLN A 442 5.06 -31.01 9.00
N GLY A 443 4.81 -31.59 10.18
CA GLY A 443 3.45 -31.85 10.68
C GLY A 443 2.56 -30.60 10.76
N GLY A 444 3.15 -29.41 10.95
CA GLY A 444 2.44 -28.14 10.86
C GLY A 444 1.90 -27.83 9.46
N ILE A 445 2.63 -28.20 8.38
CA ILE A 445 2.17 -28.03 7.00
C ILE A 445 1.06 -29.03 6.67
N ARG A 446 1.18 -30.30 7.10
CA ARG A 446 0.11 -31.30 6.96
C ARG A 446 -1.18 -30.87 7.69
N THR A 447 -1.02 -30.31 8.89
CA THR A 447 -2.11 -29.68 9.66
C THR A 447 -2.75 -28.52 8.90
N ASN A 448 -1.95 -27.54 8.45
CA ASN A 448 -2.43 -26.37 7.73
C ASN A 448 -3.10 -26.73 6.39
N THR A 449 -2.61 -27.74 5.68
CA THR A 449 -3.19 -28.26 4.43
C THR A 449 -4.58 -28.83 4.70
N THR A 450 -4.73 -29.63 5.76
CA THR A 450 -6.01 -30.19 6.21
C THR A 450 -7.01 -29.09 6.60
N VAL A 451 -6.57 -28.07 7.35
CA VAL A 451 -7.38 -26.90 7.71
C VAL A 451 -7.78 -26.07 6.48
N CYS A 452 -6.87 -25.89 5.54
CA CYS A 452 -7.13 -25.15 4.30
C CYS A 452 -8.16 -25.87 3.43
N LEU A 453 -8.01 -27.19 3.23
CA LEU A 453 -8.96 -28.02 2.48
C LEU A 453 -10.39 -27.91 3.05
N GLY A 454 -10.54 -27.99 4.37
CA GLY A 454 -11.83 -27.80 5.04
C GLY A 454 -12.46 -26.41 4.85
N LYS A 455 -11.63 -25.37 4.71
CA LYS A 455 -12.10 -23.98 4.47
C LYS A 455 -12.40 -23.67 3.01
N ILE A 456 -11.71 -24.30 2.05
CA ILE A 456 -11.98 -24.11 0.61
C ILE A 456 -13.05 -25.06 0.07
N ALA A 457 -13.48 -26.06 0.85
CA ALA A 457 -14.59 -26.96 0.54
C ALA A 457 -15.84 -26.30 -0.07
N PRO A 458 -16.31 -25.10 0.39
CA PRO A 458 -17.43 -24.38 -0.25
C PRO A 458 -17.22 -24.02 -1.73
N HIS A 459 -15.96 -23.87 -2.17
CA HIS A 459 -15.58 -23.49 -3.54
C HIS A 459 -15.24 -24.71 -4.42
N LEU A 460 -15.02 -25.89 -3.83
CA LEU A 460 -14.78 -27.12 -4.59
C LEU A 460 -16.05 -27.57 -5.32
N HIS A 461 -15.89 -28.12 -6.52
CA HIS A 461 -16.99 -28.69 -7.32
C HIS A 461 -17.63 -29.89 -6.57
N PRO A 462 -18.97 -30.03 -6.49
CA PRO A 462 -19.60 -31.03 -5.62
C PRO A 462 -19.15 -32.48 -5.84
N GLN A 463 -18.99 -32.92 -7.09
CA GLN A 463 -18.51 -34.27 -7.41
C GLN A 463 -17.08 -34.52 -6.91
N VAL A 464 -16.21 -33.51 -7.00
CA VAL A 464 -14.84 -33.56 -6.50
C VAL A 464 -14.86 -33.57 -4.97
N ARG A 465 -15.61 -32.63 -4.37
CA ARG A 465 -15.83 -32.47 -2.92
C ARG A 465 -16.20 -33.79 -2.23
N GLN A 466 -17.11 -34.58 -2.82
CA GLN A 466 -17.57 -35.87 -2.27
C GLN A 466 -16.45 -36.92 -2.19
N ARG A 467 -15.71 -37.16 -3.29
CA ARG A 467 -14.56 -38.10 -3.32
C ARG A 467 -13.41 -37.65 -2.41
N VAL A 468 -13.16 -36.34 -2.42
CA VAL A 468 -12.00 -35.69 -1.80
C VAL A 468 -12.12 -35.68 -0.28
N LEU A 469 -13.10 -34.95 0.27
CA LEU A 469 -13.03 -34.49 1.66
C LEU A 469 -12.98 -35.64 2.68
N VAL A 470 -13.79 -36.69 2.51
CA VAL A 470 -13.90 -37.81 3.47
C VAL A 470 -12.56 -38.51 3.64
N SER A 471 -11.91 -38.92 2.54
CA SER A 471 -10.65 -39.65 2.58
C SER A 471 -9.48 -38.77 3.05
N ALA A 472 -9.37 -37.50 2.63
CA ALA A 472 -8.32 -36.60 3.13
C ALA A 472 -8.42 -36.34 4.64
N PHE A 473 -9.63 -36.22 5.19
CA PHE A 473 -9.77 -36.00 6.63
C PHE A 473 -9.57 -37.30 7.44
N ILE A 474 -9.97 -38.47 6.91
CA ILE A 474 -9.62 -39.77 7.51
C ILE A 474 -8.10 -40.01 7.47
N ARG A 475 -7.41 -39.63 6.39
CA ARG A 475 -5.93 -39.64 6.29
C ARG A 475 -5.31 -38.76 7.36
N ALA A 476 -5.77 -37.51 7.52
CA ALA A 476 -5.30 -36.61 8.59
C ALA A 476 -5.59 -37.13 10.01
N MET A 477 -6.72 -37.81 10.23
CA MET A 477 -7.04 -38.47 11.50
C MET A 477 -6.08 -39.60 11.87
N ARG A 478 -5.26 -40.12 10.93
CA ARG A 478 -4.22 -41.14 11.19
C ARG A 478 -2.80 -40.56 11.26
N ASP A 479 -2.62 -39.23 11.18
CA ASP A 479 -1.31 -38.58 11.18
C ASP A 479 -0.58 -38.76 12.54
N PRO A 480 0.73 -39.10 12.57
CA PRO A 480 1.48 -39.18 13.83
C PRO A 480 1.47 -37.89 14.65
N PHE A 481 1.34 -36.71 14.01
CA PHE A 481 1.30 -35.40 14.65
C PHE A 481 -0.11 -35.08 15.19
N PRO A 482 -0.33 -34.98 16.52
CA PRO A 482 -1.68 -34.85 17.08
C PRO A 482 -2.49 -33.63 16.58
N PRO A 483 -1.90 -32.43 16.35
CA PRO A 483 -2.63 -31.31 15.76
C PRO A 483 -3.22 -31.59 14.37
N ALA A 484 -2.60 -32.46 13.56
CA ALA A 484 -3.15 -32.88 12.28
C ALA A 484 -4.36 -33.79 12.45
N ARG A 485 -4.34 -34.71 13.45
CA ARG A 485 -5.51 -35.52 13.82
C ARG A 485 -6.67 -34.67 14.30
N VAL A 486 -6.40 -33.69 15.18
CA VAL A 486 -7.39 -32.68 15.60
C VAL A 486 -7.94 -31.92 14.40
N ALA A 487 -7.10 -31.50 13.45
CA ALA A 487 -7.54 -30.81 12.23
C ALA A 487 -8.46 -31.69 11.36
N GLY A 488 -8.18 -32.98 11.22
CA GLY A 488 -9.05 -33.93 10.51
C GLY A 488 -10.44 -34.04 11.15
N VAL A 489 -10.51 -34.24 12.48
CA VAL A 489 -11.76 -34.30 13.24
C VAL A 489 -12.56 -32.99 13.11
N LEU A 490 -11.91 -31.85 13.26
CA LEU A 490 -12.55 -30.53 13.18
C LEU A 490 -13.01 -30.21 11.75
N ALA A 491 -12.25 -30.58 10.73
CA ALA A 491 -12.62 -30.36 9.33
C ALA A 491 -13.83 -31.22 8.94
N LEU A 492 -13.91 -32.49 9.37
CA LEU A 492 -15.11 -33.34 9.21
C LEU A 492 -16.34 -32.69 9.85
N ALA A 493 -16.22 -32.22 11.10
CA ALA A 493 -17.33 -31.54 11.77
C ALA A 493 -17.75 -30.25 11.04
N ALA A 494 -16.79 -29.42 10.59
CA ALA A 494 -17.06 -28.14 9.92
C ALA A 494 -17.58 -28.28 8.48
N THR A 495 -17.38 -29.42 7.83
CA THR A 495 -17.83 -29.70 6.43
C THR A 495 -19.02 -30.67 6.36
N GLN A 496 -19.67 -30.95 7.50
CA GLN A 496 -20.66 -32.01 7.67
C GLN A 496 -21.90 -31.99 6.74
N GLN A 497 -22.20 -30.87 6.07
CA GLN A 497 -23.29 -30.75 5.10
C GLN A 497 -22.93 -31.27 3.70
N TYR A 498 -21.67 -31.67 3.47
CA TYR A 498 -21.17 -32.17 2.19
C TYR A 498 -20.98 -33.70 2.14
N PHE A 499 -21.50 -34.43 3.13
CA PHE A 499 -21.38 -35.89 3.23
C PHE A 499 -22.74 -36.57 3.15
N LEU A 500 -22.84 -37.59 2.30
CA LEU A 500 -23.97 -38.52 2.28
C LEU A 500 -24.05 -39.29 3.60
N LEU A 501 -25.25 -39.61 4.05
CA LEU A 501 -25.48 -40.30 5.32
C LEU A 501 -24.92 -41.74 5.30
N SER A 502 -24.83 -42.36 4.11
CA SER A 502 -24.13 -43.62 3.89
C SER A 502 -22.62 -43.51 4.18
N GLU A 503 -21.97 -42.42 3.75
CA GLU A 503 -20.55 -42.17 4.02
C GLU A 503 -20.32 -41.88 5.50
N VAL A 504 -21.24 -41.14 6.13
CA VAL A 504 -21.23 -40.88 7.58
C VAL A 504 -21.27 -42.18 8.37
N ALA A 505 -22.18 -43.10 8.03
CA ALA A 505 -22.33 -44.39 8.71
C ALA A 505 -21.17 -45.36 8.43
N ASN A 506 -20.74 -45.49 7.17
CA ASN A 506 -19.84 -46.57 6.74
C ASN A 506 -18.34 -46.22 6.81
N ARG A 507 -17.96 -44.92 6.73
CA ARG A 507 -16.55 -44.49 6.71
C ARG A 507 -16.21 -43.52 7.84
N VAL A 508 -17.03 -42.47 8.03
CA VAL A 508 -16.70 -41.36 8.95
C VAL A 508 -16.82 -41.79 10.42
N LEU A 509 -17.96 -42.34 10.84
CA LEU A 509 -18.17 -42.78 12.22
C LEU A 509 -17.19 -43.88 12.66
N PRO A 510 -16.95 -44.96 11.90
CA PRO A 510 -15.92 -45.95 12.24
C PRO A 510 -14.53 -45.33 12.45
N SER A 511 -14.12 -44.40 11.58
CA SER A 511 -12.81 -43.72 11.66
C SER A 511 -12.71 -42.74 12.83
N LEU A 512 -13.83 -42.13 13.24
CA LEU A 512 -13.88 -41.33 14.47
C LEU A 512 -13.85 -42.20 15.72
N CYS A 513 -14.50 -43.36 15.72
CA CYS A 513 -14.54 -44.27 16.86
C CYS A 513 -13.13 -44.77 17.25
N SER A 514 -12.22 -44.99 16.30
CA SER A 514 -10.81 -45.30 16.61
C SER A 514 -10.09 -44.18 17.39
N LEU A 515 -10.51 -42.92 17.25
CA LEU A 515 -9.94 -41.80 18.02
C LEU A 515 -10.50 -41.65 19.44
N SER A 516 -11.51 -42.43 19.82
CA SER A 516 -12.01 -42.46 21.21
C SER A 516 -10.94 -42.96 22.21
N VAL A 517 -9.93 -43.70 21.71
CA VAL A 517 -8.79 -44.24 22.46
C VAL A 517 -7.44 -43.65 22.02
N ASP A 518 -7.44 -42.55 21.28
CA ASP A 518 -6.21 -41.82 20.92
C ASP A 518 -5.38 -41.49 22.18
N PRO A 519 -4.03 -41.59 22.20
CA PRO A 519 -3.23 -41.24 23.37
C PRO A 519 -3.46 -39.80 23.84
N GLU A 520 -3.73 -38.86 22.93
CA GLU A 520 -3.88 -37.44 23.24
C GLU A 520 -5.32 -37.07 23.61
N LYS A 521 -5.51 -36.55 24.84
CA LYS A 521 -6.82 -36.05 25.29
C LYS A 521 -7.38 -34.97 24.34
N THR A 522 -6.49 -34.15 23.81
CA THR A 522 -6.80 -33.07 22.85
C THR A 522 -7.35 -33.57 21.51
N VAL A 523 -7.15 -34.86 21.16
CA VAL A 523 -7.78 -35.54 20.02
C VAL A 523 -9.08 -36.23 20.46
N ARG A 524 -9.08 -36.91 21.62
CA ARG A 524 -10.27 -37.61 22.15
C ARG A 524 -11.46 -36.67 22.37
N ASP A 525 -11.25 -35.52 23.00
CA ASP A 525 -12.33 -34.56 23.33
C ASP A 525 -13.14 -34.10 22.10
N PRO A 526 -12.54 -33.58 21.01
CA PRO A 526 -13.28 -33.24 19.79
C PRO A 526 -13.82 -34.49 19.08
N ALA A 527 -13.13 -35.63 19.12
CA ALA A 527 -13.63 -36.87 18.50
C ALA A 527 -14.97 -37.29 19.11
N PHE A 528 -15.09 -37.37 20.44
CA PHE A 528 -16.36 -37.68 21.11
C PHE A 528 -17.47 -36.67 20.76
N LYS A 529 -17.15 -35.39 20.64
CA LYS A 529 -18.12 -34.34 20.28
C LYS A 529 -18.61 -34.49 18.83
N THR A 530 -17.70 -34.84 17.91
CA THR A 530 -18.00 -35.10 16.49
C THR A 530 -18.77 -36.41 16.28
N ILE A 531 -18.46 -37.48 17.04
CA ILE A 531 -19.24 -38.74 17.02
C ILE A 531 -20.69 -38.48 17.39
N ARG A 532 -20.95 -37.80 18.53
CA ARG A 532 -22.33 -37.48 18.98
C ARG A 532 -23.11 -36.67 17.94
N GLY A 533 -22.42 -35.74 17.26
CA GLY A 533 -23.03 -34.91 16.22
C GLY A 533 -23.43 -35.66 14.95
N PHE A 534 -22.57 -36.57 14.47
CA PHE A 534 -22.90 -37.42 13.32
C PHE A 534 -23.90 -38.52 13.66
N LEU A 535 -23.82 -39.13 14.85
CA LEU A 535 -24.81 -40.09 15.33
C LEU A 535 -26.19 -39.43 15.44
N GLY A 536 -26.28 -38.25 16.06
CA GLY A 536 -27.50 -37.44 16.15
C GLY A 536 -28.03 -36.88 14.82
N LYS A 537 -27.28 -37.00 13.71
CA LYS A 537 -27.83 -36.82 12.34
C LYS A 537 -28.52 -38.10 11.86
N LEU A 538 -27.90 -39.26 12.07
CA LEU A 538 -28.45 -40.55 11.66
C LEU A 538 -29.70 -40.93 12.48
N GLU A 539 -29.69 -40.67 13.79
CA GLU A 539 -30.84 -40.88 14.68
C GLU A 539 -32.08 -40.11 14.16
N LYS A 540 -31.94 -38.81 13.88
CA LYS A 540 -33.05 -37.99 13.34
C LYS A 540 -33.62 -38.48 12.01
N VAL A 541 -32.77 -39.03 11.13
CA VAL A 541 -33.20 -39.58 9.84
C VAL A 541 -33.76 -41.01 10.00
N SER A 542 -33.46 -41.69 11.11
CA SER A 542 -34.13 -42.93 11.51
C SER A 542 -35.48 -42.67 12.20
N GLU A 543 -35.65 -41.51 12.86
CA GLU A 543 -36.92 -41.04 13.42
C GLU A 543 -37.87 -40.53 12.32
N ASP A 544 -37.36 -39.74 11.38
CA ASP A 544 -38.09 -39.25 10.20
C ASP A 544 -37.25 -39.45 8.91
N PRO A 545 -37.48 -40.54 8.16
CA PRO A 545 -36.80 -40.80 6.89
C PRO A 545 -37.00 -39.74 5.81
N SER A 546 -38.02 -38.87 5.90
CA SER A 546 -38.22 -37.77 4.92
C SER A 546 -37.18 -36.66 5.07
N LEU A 547 -36.55 -36.53 6.25
CA LEU A 547 -35.45 -35.60 6.48
C LEU A 547 -34.20 -35.97 5.68
N ARG A 548 -34.08 -37.21 5.18
CA ARG A 548 -32.93 -37.66 4.40
C ARG A 548 -32.63 -36.74 3.22
N GLU A 549 -33.62 -36.54 2.34
CA GLU A 549 -33.46 -35.75 1.12
C GLU A 549 -33.15 -34.28 1.45
N THR A 550 -33.81 -33.74 2.46
CA THR A 550 -33.55 -32.38 2.99
C THR A 550 -32.13 -32.23 3.57
N MET A 551 -31.59 -33.26 4.22
CA MET A 551 -30.25 -33.25 4.83
C MET A 551 -29.12 -33.61 3.85
N GLU A 552 -29.42 -34.31 2.76
CA GLU A 552 -28.49 -34.60 1.66
C GLU A 552 -28.56 -33.56 0.52
N ALA A 553 -29.51 -32.62 0.54
CA ALA A 553 -29.65 -31.56 -0.47
C ALA A 553 -28.36 -30.71 -0.66
N ASP A 554 -27.71 -30.28 0.43
CA ASP A 554 -26.46 -29.50 0.38
C ASP A 554 -25.22 -30.33 -0.09
N VAL A 555 -25.37 -31.65 -0.25
CA VAL A 555 -24.27 -32.53 -0.69
C VAL A 555 -24.01 -32.39 -2.20
N HIS A 556 -25.03 -32.00 -2.98
CA HIS A 556 -24.95 -31.82 -4.43
C HIS A 556 -24.98 -30.35 -4.88
N THR A 557 -25.18 -29.37 -3.99
CA THR A 557 -25.25 -27.95 -4.36
C THR A 557 -23.86 -27.37 -4.70
N ALA A 558 -23.78 -26.74 -5.88
CA ALA A 558 -22.62 -25.97 -6.31
C ALA A 558 -22.49 -24.63 -5.55
N THR A 559 -23.58 -24.12 -4.98
CA THR A 559 -23.62 -22.89 -4.18
C THR A 559 -24.17 -23.24 -2.78
N PRO A 560 -23.34 -23.21 -1.72
CA PRO A 560 -23.76 -23.66 -0.40
C PRO A 560 -24.57 -22.60 0.37
N SER A 561 -25.49 -23.06 1.22
CA SER A 561 -26.22 -22.19 2.16
C SER A 561 -25.30 -21.70 3.30
N ILE A 562 -24.63 -20.56 3.07
CA ILE A 562 -23.67 -19.96 4.03
C ILE A 562 -24.33 -19.66 5.40
N GLY A 563 -25.64 -19.40 5.43
CA GLY A 563 -26.36 -19.06 6.67
C GLY A 563 -26.51 -20.20 7.69
N ASN A 564 -26.50 -21.47 7.25
CA ASN A 564 -26.92 -22.57 8.12
C ASN A 564 -25.77 -23.23 8.91
N ALA A 565 -24.54 -23.24 8.39
CA ALA A 565 -23.45 -24.05 8.96
C ALA A 565 -23.13 -23.71 10.43
N ALA A 566 -23.11 -22.41 10.78
CA ALA A 566 -22.84 -21.94 12.15
C ALA A 566 -23.98 -22.25 13.15
N ALA A 567 -25.22 -22.41 12.66
CA ALA A 567 -26.39 -22.78 13.47
C ALA A 567 -26.50 -24.30 13.70
N THR A 568 -25.62 -25.11 13.11
CA THR A 568 -25.58 -26.56 13.36
C THR A 568 -24.88 -26.91 14.68
N TRP A 569 -25.03 -28.16 15.12
CA TRP A 569 -24.27 -28.72 16.24
C TRP A 569 -22.74 -28.59 16.10
N ALA A 570 -22.22 -28.34 14.88
CA ALA A 570 -20.80 -28.20 14.59
C ALA A 570 -20.29 -26.74 14.56
N GLY A 571 -21.09 -25.74 14.93
CA GLY A 571 -20.66 -24.33 14.94
C GLY A 571 -19.36 -24.08 15.73
N TRP A 572 -19.16 -24.81 16.83
CA TRP A 572 -17.90 -24.81 17.60
C TRP A 572 -16.67 -25.27 16.78
N ALA A 573 -16.84 -26.23 15.87
CA ALA A 573 -15.77 -26.74 15.02
C ALA A 573 -15.45 -25.75 13.90
N VAL A 574 -16.47 -25.10 13.33
CA VAL A 574 -16.28 -23.97 12.39
C VAL A 574 -15.43 -22.88 13.05
N THR A 575 -15.77 -22.47 14.28
CA THR A 575 -14.99 -21.48 15.05
C THR A 575 -13.56 -21.96 15.36
N ALA A 576 -13.37 -23.23 15.72
CA ALA A 576 -12.04 -23.77 16.00
C ALA A 576 -11.15 -23.83 14.74
N VAL A 577 -11.73 -24.18 13.59
CA VAL A 577 -11.08 -24.19 12.27
C VAL A 577 -10.73 -22.77 11.81
N THR A 578 -11.60 -21.77 12.05
CA THR A 578 -11.28 -20.37 11.73
C THR A 578 -10.18 -19.81 12.64
N ALA A 579 -10.33 -19.94 13.97
CA ALA A 579 -9.47 -19.31 14.96
C ALA A 579 -7.98 -19.72 14.89
N LYS A 580 -7.68 -21.02 14.75
CA LYS A 580 -6.28 -21.51 14.76
C LYS A 580 -5.40 -21.02 13.60
N PHE A 581 -5.99 -20.41 12.57
CA PHE A 581 -5.31 -20.06 11.33
C PHE A 581 -4.69 -18.65 11.32
N TYR A 582 -5.17 -17.75 12.20
CA TYR A 582 -4.85 -16.31 12.14
C TYR A 582 -3.59 -15.88 12.92
N ARG A 583 -2.98 -16.75 13.74
CA ARG A 583 -1.74 -16.41 14.47
C ARG A 583 -0.50 -16.65 13.60
N SER A 584 -0.04 -15.63 12.88
CA SER A 584 1.35 -15.57 12.38
C SER A 584 1.88 -14.15 12.08
N GLN A 585 1.81 -13.21 13.03
CA GLN A 585 2.87 -12.20 13.23
C GLN A 585 2.75 -11.40 14.55
N SER A 586 3.90 -10.88 14.98
CA SER A 586 4.19 -9.86 16.00
C SER A 586 3.02 -9.22 16.76
N ASP A 587 2.98 -9.41 18.09
CA ASP A 587 2.17 -8.59 19.00
C ASP A 587 2.91 -7.29 19.39
N SER A 588 2.20 -6.16 19.38
CA SER A 588 2.69 -4.85 19.82
C SER A 588 1.86 -4.39 21.01
N SER A 589 2.50 -4.23 22.16
CA SER A 589 1.85 -4.19 23.47
C SER A 589 0.70 -3.17 23.60
N ARG A 590 -0.42 -3.64 24.18
CA ARG A 590 -1.59 -2.81 24.53
C ARG A 590 -1.69 -2.64 26.06
N PRO A 591 -2.06 -1.46 26.60
CA PRO A 591 -1.98 -1.21 28.04
C PRO A 591 -3.07 -1.90 28.87
N ARG A 592 -2.78 -2.12 30.17
CA ARG A 592 -3.67 -2.76 31.16
C ARG A 592 -4.25 -1.70 32.13
N PRO A 593 -5.56 -1.72 32.47
CA PRO A 593 -6.14 -0.79 33.44
C PRO A 593 -5.82 -1.18 34.91
N PRO A 594 -5.88 -0.24 35.87
CA PRO A 594 -5.52 -0.47 37.28
C PRO A 594 -6.69 -0.99 38.15
N LEU A 595 -6.33 -1.62 39.28
CA LEU A 595 -7.26 -2.19 40.27
C LEU A 595 -7.28 -1.36 41.58
N THR A 596 -8.45 -1.27 42.21
CA THR A 596 -8.63 -0.93 43.65
C THR A 596 -9.85 -1.70 44.21
N GLY A 597 -9.96 -1.87 45.54
CA GLY A 597 -11.09 -2.59 46.16
C GLY A 597 -11.00 -2.71 47.69
N ARG A 598 -12.03 -3.27 48.34
CA ARG A 598 -12.06 -3.61 49.79
C ARG A 598 -13.26 -4.48 50.23
N ASN A 599 -12.97 -5.56 50.94
CA ASN A 599 -13.53 -6.12 52.21
C ASN A 599 -14.84 -5.46 52.80
N LEU A 600 -15.77 -6.12 53.53
CA LEU A 600 -15.69 -7.33 54.39
C LEU A 600 -17.08 -7.87 54.87
N SER A 601 -17.12 -9.14 55.37
CA SER A 601 -17.97 -9.71 56.47
C SER A 601 -19.47 -10.12 56.30
N LYS A 602 -19.84 -11.15 57.10
CA LYS A 602 -21.12 -11.92 57.27
C LYS A 602 -21.71 -11.64 58.71
N PRO A 603 -22.78 -12.27 59.31
CA PRO A 603 -23.30 -13.66 59.13
C PRO A 603 -24.83 -13.99 59.37
N ALA A 604 -25.22 -15.27 59.16
CA ALA A 604 -26.30 -16.07 59.83
C ALA A 604 -27.81 -15.68 59.64
N SER A 605 -28.85 -16.55 59.75
CA SER A 605 -28.93 -18.04 59.94
C SER A 605 -30.34 -18.66 59.65
N LEU A 606 -30.36 -19.98 59.37
CA LEU A 606 -31.40 -21.02 59.67
C LEU A 606 -32.76 -21.21 58.90
N GLU A 607 -33.15 -22.50 58.80
CA GLU A 607 -34.51 -23.14 58.71
C GLU A 607 -35.38 -23.20 57.41
N GLN A 608 -35.22 -24.32 56.66
CA GLN A 608 -36.25 -25.35 56.29
C GLN A 608 -37.44 -25.09 55.29
N PRO A 609 -38.04 -26.15 54.65
CA PRO A 609 -38.65 -26.03 53.29
C PRO A 609 -40.05 -26.68 53.02
N SER A 610 -40.70 -26.32 51.89
CA SER A 610 -41.68 -27.12 51.08
C SER A 610 -42.29 -26.26 49.94
N SER A 611 -42.94 -26.76 48.86
CA SER A 611 -42.81 -27.98 48.03
C SER A 611 -43.74 -27.91 46.78
N SER A 612 -43.38 -28.55 45.64
CA SER A 612 -44.19 -28.71 44.39
C SER A 612 -44.47 -27.39 43.60
N SER A 613 -44.98 -27.34 42.34
CA SER A 613 -45.54 -28.32 41.37
C SER A 613 -45.17 -27.95 39.90
N LEU A 614 -45.48 -28.81 38.91
CA LEU A 614 -45.17 -28.62 37.47
C LEU A 614 -46.33 -27.97 36.67
N SER A 615 -46.05 -27.25 35.56
CA SER A 615 -46.60 -27.51 34.19
C SER A 615 -46.23 -26.47 33.11
N THR A 616 -45.47 -26.92 32.11
CA THR A 616 -45.69 -26.87 30.63
C THR A 616 -46.68 -25.86 30.01
N THR A 617 -46.25 -25.05 29.01
CA THR A 617 -46.73 -25.07 27.58
C THR A 617 -46.05 -24.05 26.62
N THR A 618 -45.45 -24.57 25.53
CA THR A 618 -45.40 -24.11 24.10
C THR A 618 -45.36 -22.64 23.63
N SER A 619 -44.55 -22.42 22.56
CA SER A 619 -44.70 -21.45 21.41
C SER A 619 -44.56 -19.92 21.65
N SER A 620 -44.08 -19.07 20.71
CA SER A 620 -43.30 -19.27 19.45
C SER A 620 -42.85 -17.93 18.79
N VAL A 621 -41.62 -17.89 18.21
CA VAL A 621 -41.05 -16.96 17.17
C VAL A 621 -41.29 -15.42 17.14
N THR A 622 -40.19 -14.67 16.89
CA THR A 622 -40.09 -13.32 16.23
C THR A 622 -40.71 -12.09 16.94
N SER A 623 -40.20 -10.84 16.84
CA SER A 623 -38.95 -10.28 16.29
C SER A 623 -38.70 -8.80 16.72
N MET A 624 -37.42 -8.40 16.78
CA MET A 624 -36.85 -7.02 16.62
C MET A 624 -37.09 -5.86 17.63
N THR A 625 -35.98 -5.13 17.84
CA THR A 625 -35.79 -3.66 18.04
C THR A 625 -36.10 -2.91 19.37
N SER A 626 -35.03 -2.25 19.86
CA SER A 626 -34.95 -0.87 20.40
C SER A 626 -35.20 -0.53 21.88
N LEU A 627 -34.10 -0.11 22.52
CA LEU A 627 -33.89 1.10 23.34
C LEU A 627 -34.63 1.29 24.69
N GLU A 628 -33.81 1.23 25.76
CA GLU A 628 -33.68 2.24 26.84
C GLU A 628 -34.92 2.75 27.60
N HIS A 629 -35.07 2.32 28.86
CA HIS A 629 -34.98 3.28 29.98
C HIS A 629 -34.55 2.63 31.30
N GLU A 630 -33.95 3.42 32.20
CA GLU A 630 -33.54 3.00 33.55
C GLU A 630 -34.67 3.07 34.59
N SER A 631 -34.71 2.10 35.52
CA SER A 631 -35.13 2.33 36.91
C SER A 631 -34.74 1.16 37.83
N ASN A 632 -34.20 1.48 39.01
CA ASN A 632 -34.16 0.58 40.17
C ASN A 632 -35.61 0.13 40.55
N ASP A 633 -35.85 -0.97 41.26
CA ASP A 633 -35.05 -1.46 42.40
C ASP A 633 -35.06 -2.98 42.65
N THR A 634 -34.18 -3.35 43.57
CA THR A 634 -33.71 -4.65 44.01
C THR A 634 -34.74 -5.57 44.68
N SER A 635 -34.67 -6.85 44.32
CA SER A 635 -34.55 -7.94 45.31
C SER A 635 -33.88 -9.15 44.66
N ALA A 636 -33.02 -9.87 45.39
CA ALA A 636 -32.19 -10.93 44.83
C ALA A 636 -32.07 -12.14 45.77
N SER A 637 -31.98 -13.34 45.18
CA SER A 637 -31.46 -14.54 45.81
C SER A 637 -30.85 -15.42 44.72
N ALA A 638 -29.56 -15.75 44.88
CA ALA A 638 -28.82 -16.61 43.96
C ALA A 638 -28.46 -17.94 44.64
N SER A 639 -28.37 -19.02 43.87
CA SER A 639 -27.63 -20.23 44.25
C SER A 639 -26.47 -20.42 43.28
N ASP A 640 -25.28 -20.55 43.84
CA ASP A 640 -23.99 -20.57 43.15
C ASP A 640 -23.65 -21.98 42.62
N TYR A 641 -23.12 -22.04 41.39
CA TYR A 641 -22.17 -23.08 40.97
C TYR A 641 -21.20 -22.55 39.88
N GLY A 642 -20.32 -21.64 40.29
CA GLY A 642 -18.94 -21.51 39.81
C GLY A 642 -18.66 -21.67 38.32
N ASN A 643 -18.90 -20.61 37.54
CA ASN A 643 -18.23 -20.42 36.24
C ASN A 643 -16.89 -19.69 36.45
N ASN A 644 -15.76 -20.28 36.01
CA ASN A 644 -14.48 -19.57 35.93
C ASN A 644 -13.55 -20.14 34.85
N ASP A 645 -13.15 -19.23 33.96
CA ASP A 645 -11.80 -19.04 33.41
C ASP A 645 -11.05 -20.24 32.79
N TRP A 646 -11.11 -20.35 31.45
CA TRP A 646 -10.29 -21.25 30.62
C TRP A 646 -9.73 -20.58 29.34
N ASP A 647 -9.91 -19.26 29.17
CA ASP A 647 -9.63 -18.54 27.92
C ASP A 647 -8.22 -17.89 27.86
N ASN A 648 -7.23 -18.44 28.59
CA ASN A 648 -5.87 -17.85 28.61
C ASN A 648 -4.71 -18.84 28.80
N GLU A 649 -4.68 -19.93 28.03
CA GLU A 649 -3.43 -20.71 27.85
C GLU A 649 -2.66 -20.23 26.61
N ASN A 650 -1.53 -19.54 26.82
CA ASN A 650 -0.66 -19.07 25.75
C ASN A 650 0.27 -20.20 25.25
N TRP A 651 -0.17 -20.90 24.22
CA TRP A 651 0.56 -22.04 23.63
C TRP A 651 1.85 -21.64 22.90
N GLY A 652 2.96 -21.69 23.64
CA GLY A 652 4.28 -22.08 23.13
C GLY A 652 5.02 -21.11 22.20
N GLU A 653 5.72 -20.13 22.77
CA GLU A 653 7.04 -19.78 22.22
C GLU A 653 8.00 -20.95 22.50
N MET A 654 8.67 -21.47 21.46
CA MET A 654 9.78 -22.41 21.64
C MET A 654 11.05 -21.76 21.08
N ASP A 655 11.77 -21.08 21.96
CA ASP A 655 13.02 -20.41 21.63
C ASP A 655 14.16 -21.42 21.45
N THR A 656 14.88 -21.32 20.32
CA THR A 656 15.94 -22.27 19.96
C THR A 656 17.29 -21.75 20.41
N SER A 657 17.65 -21.99 21.67
CA SER A 657 18.99 -21.75 22.20
C SER A 657 19.71 -23.07 22.57
N GLN A 658 20.86 -23.29 21.94
CA GLN A 658 21.87 -24.26 22.39
C GLN A 658 23.04 -23.47 22.97
N ASP A 659 23.51 -23.85 24.16
CA ASP A 659 24.95 -23.98 24.44
C ASP A 659 25.20 -24.79 25.73
N PRO A 660 26.39 -25.37 25.95
CA PRO A 660 26.59 -26.47 26.90
C PRO A 660 27.25 -26.07 28.23
N SER A 661 26.86 -26.77 29.31
CA SER A 661 27.75 -26.99 30.47
C SER A 661 27.40 -28.26 31.26
N SER A 662 28.46 -28.98 31.65
CA SER A 662 28.48 -30.19 32.50
C SER A 662 28.51 -29.81 34.01
N PRO A 663 28.35 -30.72 35.01
CA PRO A 663 28.90 -32.09 35.00
C PRO A 663 28.19 -33.24 35.77
N LEU A 664 28.59 -34.47 35.40
CA LEU A 664 28.85 -35.66 36.23
C LEU A 664 27.96 -36.02 37.43
N ALA A 665 27.22 -37.12 37.29
CA ALA A 665 27.13 -38.17 38.30
C ALA A 665 27.09 -39.55 37.59
N ALA A 666 27.65 -40.60 38.19
CA ALA A 666 27.83 -41.89 37.53
C ALA A 666 27.38 -43.08 38.40
N SER A 667 26.83 -44.11 37.77
CA SER A 667 27.11 -45.52 38.11
C SER A 667 26.58 -46.47 37.03
N SER A 668 27.30 -47.57 36.84
CA SER A 668 27.01 -48.59 35.82
C SER A 668 25.96 -49.59 36.31
N ASN A 669 25.28 -50.26 35.36
CA ASN A 669 25.35 -51.72 35.37
C ASN A 669 25.24 -52.31 33.94
N ASN A 670 25.70 -53.55 33.77
CA ASN A 670 25.83 -54.22 32.49
C ASN A 670 24.94 -55.48 32.44
N GLY A 671 24.30 -55.77 31.31
CA GLY A 671 23.39 -56.91 31.19
C GLY A 671 23.01 -57.20 29.74
N GLN A 672 23.34 -58.41 29.26
CA GLN A 672 23.05 -58.85 27.89
C GLN A 672 21.80 -59.74 27.82
N LEU A 673 21.10 -59.64 26.67
CA LEU A 673 20.36 -60.69 25.95
C LEU A 673 19.39 -61.59 26.74
N ILE A 674 18.12 -61.54 26.33
CA ILE A 674 17.34 -62.71 25.90
C ILE A 674 16.31 -62.26 24.84
N THR A 675 15.98 -63.14 23.90
CA THR A 675 15.06 -62.90 22.78
C THR A 675 13.80 -63.76 22.91
N THR A 676 12.63 -63.23 22.54
CA THR A 676 11.48 -64.03 22.02
C THR A 676 10.37 -63.12 21.47
N ASN A 677 10.08 -63.28 20.17
CA ASN A 677 8.77 -63.29 19.48
C ASN A 677 7.70 -62.17 19.70
N PRO A 678 6.79 -61.97 18.73
CA PRO A 678 7.06 -61.83 17.29
C PRO A 678 6.33 -60.61 16.68
N LEU A 679 6.73 -60.21 15.47
CA LEU A 679 5.95 -59.27 14.65
C LEU A 679 4.64 -59.92 14.18
N ASN A 680 3.55 -59.16 14.18
CA ASN A 680 2.30 -59.52 13.53
C ASN A 680 1.91 -58.38 12.57
N GLU A 681 2.44 -58.41 11.34
CA GLU A 681 2.13 -57.43 10.30
C GLU A 681 0.69 -57.62 9.81
N VAL A 682 -0.26 -56.93 10.45
CA VAL A 682 -1.56 -56.66 9.83
C VAL A 682 -1.34 -55.61 8.74
N ARG A 683 -1.15 -56.07 7.50
CA ARG A 683 -1.16 -55.20 6.32
C ARG A 683 -2.60 -54.75 6.05
N ASP A 684 -2.96 -53.63 6.68
CA ASP A 684 -4.25 -52.98 6.54
C ASP A 684 -4.50 -52.55 5.08
N GLY A 685 -5.46 -53.19 4.41
CA GLY A 685 -5.89 -52.87 3.05
C GLY A 685 -6.71 -51.58 2.98
N TRP A 686 -6.05 -50.44 3.23
CA TRP A 686 -6.65 -49.09 3.25
C TRP A 686 -5.92 -48.07 2.37
N ASP A 687 -5.08 -48.54 1.44
CA ASP A 687 -4.49 -47.70 0.40
C ASP A 687 -5.57 -47.29 -0.62
N ASN A 688 -6.21 -46.15 -0.38
CA ASN A 688 -7.27 -45.61 -1.23
C ASN A 688 -6.73 -45.17 -2.61
N GLU A 689 -6.90 -46.02 -3.62
CA GLU A 689 -6.70 -45.71 -5.04
C GLU A 689 -7.38 -44.39 -5.45
N GLU A 690 -8.58 -44.10 -4.91
CA GLU A 690 -9.39 -42.88 -5.15
C GLU A 690 -8.66 -41.55 -4.86
N TRP A 691 -7.62 -41.57 -4.02
CA TRP A 691 -6.72 -40.42 -3.80
C TRP A 691 -5.30 -40.66 -4.32
N GLY A 692 -4.90 -41.92 -4.54
CA GLY A 692 -3.63 -42.29 -5.13
C GLY A 692 -3.52 -41.89 -6.60
N SER A 693 -4.60 -41.98 -7.38
CA SER A 693 -4.59 -41.62 -8.82
C SER A 693 -4.56 -40.12 -9.12
N LEU A 694 -4.44 -39.27 -8.10
CA LEU A 694 -4.02 -37.87 -8.24
C LEU A 694 -2.52 -37.68 -7.93
N GLU A 695 -1.82 -38.71 -7.46
CA GLU A 695 -0.38 -38.70 -7.18
C GLU A 695 0.46 -39.41 -8.27
N GLU A 696 -0.18 -39.89 -9.36
CA GLU A 696 0.47 -40.49 -10.54
C GLU A 696 1.21 -39.41 -11.38
N ASP A 697 2.47 -39.66 -11.72
CA ASP A 697 3.33 -38.75 -12.49
C ASP A 697 3.12 -38.96 -14.01
N PRO A 698 3.05 -37.89 -14.83
CA PRO A 698 2.71 -37.99 -16.26
C PRO A 698 3.75 -38.76 -17.12
N CYS A 699 4.91 -39.10 -16.57
CA CYS A 699 5.89 -39.97 -17.23
C CYS A 699 5.35 -41.39 -17.48
N GLU A 700 4.48 -41.91 -16.61
CA GLU A 700 4.00 -43.30 -16.72
C GLU A 700 2.93 -43.44 -17.84
N GLU A 701 2.16 -42.40 -18.15
CA GLU A 701 1.29 -42.37 -19.33
C GLU A 701 2.12 -42.27 -20.63
N GLU A 702 3.21 -41.49 -20.66
CA GLU A 702 4.11 -41.43 -21.83
C GLU A 702 4.82 -42.77 -22.08
N GLU A 703 5.34 -43.45 -21.04
CA GLU A 703 5.95 -44.78 -21.20
C GLU A 703 4.93 -45.86 -21.64
N GLN A 704 3.68 -45.79 -21.18
CA GLN A 704 2.63 -46.70 -21.66
C GLN A 704 2.21 -46.40 -23.11
N ALA A 705 2.11 -45.13 -23.50
CA ALA A 705 1.81 -44.72 -24.87
C ALA A 705 2.93 -45.09 -25.87
N GLU A 706 4.21 -45.02 -25.46
CA GLU A 706 5.31 -45.52 -26.28
C GLU A 706 5.30 -47.06 -26.38
N GLN A 707 4.97 -47.76 -25.30
CA GLN A 707 4.86 -49.23 -25.30
C GLN A 707 3.71 -49.74 -26.20
N GLU A 708 2.53 -49.12 -26.16
CA GLU A 708 1.45 -49.45 -27.10
C GLU A 708 1.86 -49.16 -28.56
N GLN A 709 2.54 -48.04 -28.83
CA GLN A 709 3.02 -47.72 -30.17
C GLN A 709 4.08 -48.70 -30.66
N GLN A 710 5.02 -49.15 -29.83
CA GLN A 710 5.97 -50.22 -30.18
C GLN A 710 5.25 -51.55 -30.43
N GLN A 711 4.25 -51.89 -29.61
CA GLN A 711 3.49 -53.14 -29.78
C GLN A 711 2.65 -53.13 -31.07
N GLN A 712 2.07 -51.98 -31.44
CA GLN A 712 1.39 -51.78 -32.72
C GLN A 712 2.36 -51.74 -33.92
N GLN A 713 3.60 -51.28 -33.76
CA GLN A 713 4.62 -51.39 -34.82
C GLN A 713 5.07 -52.84 -35.03
N LEU A 714 5.29 -53.60 -33.95
CA LEU A 714 5.62 -55.04 -34.02
C LEU A 714 4.48 -55.84 -34.68
N ALA A 715 3.22 -55.53 -34.36
CA ALA A 715 2.04 -56.11 -35.02
C ALA A 715 1.90 -55.75 -36.51
N ARG A 716 2.55 -54.68 -36.98
CA ARG A 716 2.60 -54.31 -38.42
C ARG A 716 3.74 -54.98 -39.17
N GLN A 717 4.85 -55.33 -38.50
CA GLN A 717 5.98 -56.00 -39.16
C GLN A 717 5.74 -57.50 -39.44
N SER A 718 4.77 -58.12 -38.77
CA SER A 718 4.43 -59.55 -38.96
C SER A 718 3.51 -59.85 -40.15
N ILE A 719 2.98 -58.83 -40.85
CA ILE A 719 1.94 -59.00 -41.89
C ILE A 719 2.47 -58.78 -43.32
N SER A 720 3.70 -58.27 -43.51
CA SER A 720 4.25 -57.93 -44.84
C SER A 720 5.31 -58.91 -45.35
N SER A 721 4.94 -60.16 -45.64
CA SER A 721 5.88 -61.18 -46.16
C SER A 721 5.30 -62.18 -47.19
N THR A 722 4.44 -61.72 -48.10
CA THR A 722 3.99 -62.55 -49.25
C THR A 722 3.92 -61.79 -50.58
N THR A 723 4.60 -62.36 -51.59
CA THR A 723 4.42 -62.14 -53.05
C THR A 723 4.48 -60.70 -53.60
N SER A 724 5.61 -60.38 -54.22
CA SER A 724 5.73 -59.38 -55.29
C SER A 724 5.48 -60.00 -56.67
N SER A 725 4.99 -59.23 -57.65
CA SER A 725 5.49 -59.27 -59.06
C SER A 725 4.76 -58.31 -60.03
N SER A 726 5.56 -57.76 -60.96
CA SER A 726 5.21 -57.39 -62.35
C SER A 726 4.32 -56.17 -62.69
N GLN A 727 4.93 -55.26 -63.50
CA GLN A 727 4.34 -54.47 -64.60
C GLN A 727 3.31 -53.35 -64.27
N GLN A 728 3.11 -52.32 -65.10
CA GLN A 728 4.04 -51.47 -65.89
C GLN A 728 3.26 -50.21 -66.39
N GLN A 729 3.99 -49.15 -66.78
CA GLN A 729 3.61 -48.11 -67.77
C GLN A 729 2.64 -46.93 -67.44
N GLN A 730 3.09 -45.77 -67.95
CA GLN A 730 2.37 -44.60 -68.49
C GLN A 730 1.75 -43.48 -67.60
N ARG A 731 2.05 -42.25 -68.05
CA ARG A 731 1.51 -40.91 -67.72
C ARG A 731 0.68 -40.46 -68.96
N PRO A 732 -0.33 -39.54 -68.89
CA PRO A 732 -0.01 -38.09 -68.86
C PRO A 732 -1.04 -37.08 -68.28
N LEU A 733 -0.50 -35.96 -67.74
CA LEU A 733 -0.86 -34.53 -67.87
C LEU A 733 -2.32 -33.98 -67.71
N LEU A 734 -2.50 -33.13 -66.67
CA LEU A 734 -3.18 -31.80 -66.62
C LEU A 734 -4.73 -31.70 -66.80
N PRO A 735 -5.41 -30.57 -66.41
CA PRO A 735 -4.97 -29.32 -65.74
C PRO A 735 -5.77 -28.93 -64.44
N HIS A 736 -5.62 -27.68 -63.97
CA HIS A 736 -6.28 -27.07 -62.78
C HIS A 736 -7.82 -26.98 -62.80
N GLN A 737 -8.47 -27.10 -61.62
CA GLN A 737 -9.24 -26.02 -60.93
C GLN A 737 -10.19 -26.59 -59.83
N HIS A 738 -9.81 -26.59 -58.54
CA HIS A 738 -10.72 -26.43 -57.38
C HIS A 738 -9.98 -26.48 -56.02
N GLN A 739 -9.64 -25.31 -55.42
CA GLN A 739 -9.55 -25.18 -53.96
C GLN A 739 -9.52 -23.70 -53.49
N GLN A 740 -10.56 -22.92 -53.83
CA GLN A 740 -10.72 -21.56 -53.31
C GLN A 740 -12.19 -21.17 -53.05
N GLN A 741 -12.96 -22.11 -52.49
CA GLN A 741 -14.31 -21.88 -51.95
C GLN A 741 -14.45 -22.61 -50.62
N LEU A 742 -14.29 -21.86 -49.51
CA LEU A 742 -14.70 -22.18 -48.14
C LEU A 742 -14.34 -21.07 -47.12
N GLN A 743 -13.53 -20.07 -47.50
CA GLN A 743 -13.20 -18.89 -46.68
C GLN A 743 -13.79 -17.60 -47.27
N GLN A 744 -15.09 -17.59 -47.57
CA GLN A 744 -15.76 -16.41 -48.17
C GLN A 744 -17.25 -16.29 -47.77
N HIS A 745 -17.61 -16.73 -46.55
CA HIS A 745 -19.01 -16.81 -46.09
C HIS A 745 -19.32 -16.06 -44.77
N GLU A 746 -18.34 -15.36 -44.17
CA GLU A 746 -18.51 -14.67 -42.87
C GLU A 746 -17.94 -13.24 -42.87
N LEU A 747 -18.07 -12.49 -43.98
CA LEU A 747 -17.50 -11.13 -44.06
C LEU A 747 -18.20 -10.17 -45.05
N ASN A 748 -19.54 -10.23 -45.16
CA ASN A 748 -20.28 -9.29 -46.03
C ASN A 748 -21.70 -8.87 -45.59
N ASP A 749 -22.28 -9.43 -44.52
CA ASP A 749 -23.64 -9.09 -44.06
C ASP A 749 -23.67 -8.03 -42.95
N LEU A 750 -23.25 -6.81 -43.31
CA LEU A 750 -23.51 -5.61 -42.50
C LEU A 750 -23.61 -4.36 -43.40
N ILE A 751 -24.81 -4.08 -43.92
CA ILE A 751 -25.38 -2.72 -44.09
C ILE A 751 -26.88 -2.84 -44.46
N GLU A 752 -27.66 -1.88 -43.96
CA GLU A 752 -29.12 -1.80 -43.88
C GLU A 752 -29.87 -1.77 -45.24
N PRO A 753 -31.21 -1.97 -45.24
CA PRO A 753 -32.07 -0.77 -45.21
C PRO A 753 -33.36 -0.87 -44.36
N LEU A 754 -33.79 0.29 -43.82
CA LEU A 754 -35.09 0.46 -43.18
C LEU A 754 -36.25 0.26 -44.18
N ALA A 755 -37.33 -0.44 -43.76
CA ALA A 755 -38.73 0.03 -43.88
C ALA A 755 -39.77 -1.02 -43.42
N LYS A 756 -40.30 -0.88 -42.18
CA LYS A 756 -41.72 -1.10 -41.78
C LYS A 756 -41.90 -1.17 -40.25
N LEU A 757 -42.34 -0.06 -39.65
CA LEU A 757 -43.40 -0.01 -38.62
C LEU A 757 -43.60 1.45 -38.19
N ASN A 758 -44.70 2.06 -38.61
CA ASN A 758 -45.14 3.38 -38.17
C ASN A 758 -46.66 3.52 -38.37
N SER A 759 -47.31 4.40 -37.60
CA SER A 759 -48.76 4.44 -37.32
C SER A 759 -49.26 3.21 -36.53
N HIS A 760 -50.14 3.28 -35.53
CA HIS A 760 -50.92 4.37 -34.88
C HIS A 760 -50.94 4.11 -33.34
N ASN A 761 -51.28 5.02 -32.41
CA ASN A 761 -51.78 6.39 -32.55
C ASN A 761 -51.34 7.33 -31.38
N THR A 762 -51.86 8.55 -31.36
CA THR A 762 -51.75 9.58 -30.31
C THR A 762 -52.64 9.35 -29.08
N LEU A 763 -52.24 9.86 -27.90
CA LEU A 763 -53.11 10.68 -27.02
C LEU A 763 -52.38 11.38 -25.85
N SER A 764 -52.81 12.61 -25.56
CA SER A 764 -52.46 13.54 -24.45
C SER A 764 -53.59 14.59 -24.40
N PRO A 765 -53.72 15.54 -23.43
CA PRO A 765 -52.83 15.90 -22.31
C PRO A 765 -53.53 16.24 -20.95
N SER A 766 -52.75 16.54 -19.91
CA SER A 766 -53.03 17.49 -18.80
C SER A 766 -51.73 17.65 -17.97
N ARG A 767 -51.11 18.81 -17.67
CA ARG A 767 -51.43 20.26 -17.62
C ARG A 767 -51.83 20.83 -16.24
N GLN A 768 -50.83 21.11 -15.40
CA GLN A 768 -50.69 22.28 -14.49
C GLN A 768 -49.18 22.47 -14.29
N GLN A 769 -48.50 23.52 -14.78
CA GLN A 769 -48.51 24.94 -14.40
C GLN A 769 -48.14 25.23 -12.92
N LEU A 770 -46.98 25.87 -12.75
CA LEU A 770 -46.80 27.08 -11.92
C LEU A 770 -45.55 27.86 -12.41
N ARG A 771 -45.47 29.16 -12.10
CA ARG A 771 -44.36 30.09 -12.41
C ARG A 771 -44.04 30.95 -11.18
N PRO A 772 -42.84 31.57 -11.10
CA PRO A 772 -42.42 32.32 -9.92
C PRO A 772 -43.08 33.70 -9.79
N LYS A 773 -42.94 34.32 -8.62
CA LYS A 773 -43.16 35.75 -8.36
C LYS A 773 -42.10 36.31 -7.41
N GLU A 774 -41.83 37.60 -7.53
CA GLU A 774 -40.89 38.37 -6.69
C GLU A 774 -41.63 39.39 -5.80
N LEU A 775 -40.86 40.25 -5.13
CA LEU A 775 -41.22 41.58 -4.59
C LEU A 775 -41.92 41.68 -3.21
N ALA A 776 -41.08 41.64 -2.17
CA ALA A 776 -40.67 42.80 -1.35
C ALA A 776 -41.64 43.53 -0.36
N ASN A 777 -41.00 44.00 0.73
CA ASN A 777 -41.33 45.12 1.63
C ASN A 777 -42.54 45.01 2.59
N LEU A 778 -42.25 45.10 3.90
CA LEU A 778 -42.37 46.40 4.62
C LEU A 778 -41.59 46.43 5.96
N SER A 779 -41.36 47.64 6.46
CA SER A 779 -40.72 48.01 7.74
C SER A 779 -41.72 47.96 8.94
N SER A 780 -41.42 48.26 10.21
CA SER A 780 -40.35 49.04 10.89
C SER A 780 -40.17 48.55 12.37
N SER A 781 -39.48 49.18 13.35
CA SER A 781 -38.92 50.55 13.55
C SER A 781 -38.03 50.62 14.82
N ALA A 782 -37.00 51.50 14.84
CA ALA A 782 -36.39 52.22 16.00
C ALA A 782 -35.77 51.38 17.18
N ASN A 783 -34.87 51.84 18.07
CA ASN A 783 -33.89 52.95 18.21
C ASN A 783 -32.96 52.56 19.43
N THR A 784 -31.85 53.21 19.87
CA THR A 784 -31.17 54.49 19.59
C THR A 784 -29.64 54.37 19.87
N SER A 785 -28.89 55.46 19.79
CA SER A 785 -27.47 55.66 20.22
C SER A 785 -27.34 56.99 21.02
N PRO A 786 -26.17 57.60 21.33
CA PRO A 786 -24.82 57.15 21.77
C PRO A 786 -24.26 57.92 23.02
N THR A 787 -23.11 57.51 23.64
CA THR A 787 -22.08 58.44 24.22
C THR A 787 -20.76 57.78 24.69
N THR A 788 -19.68 58.60 24.65
CA THR A 788 -18.38 58.53 25.39
C THR A 788 -18.27 59.79 26.30
N PRO A 789 -17.19 60.15 27.09
CA PRO A 789 -15.76 59.73 27.05
C PRO A 789 -14.96 59.63 28.41
N GLY A 790 -13.68 59.21 28.31
CA GLY A 790 -12.57 59.53 29.26
C GLY A 790 -12.51 58.79 30.61
N ALA A 791 -11.50 58.96 31.49
CA ALA A 791 -10.06 59.33 31.36
C ALA A 791 -9.34 59.21 32.75
N LEU A 792 -7.99 59.10 32.79
CA LEU A 792 -7.11 59.15 34.01
C LEU A 792 -7.23 57.91 34.97
N THR A 793 -6.31 57.56 35.88
CA THR A 793 -4.98 58.11 36.26
C THR A 793 -3.98 57.02 36.74
N ASN A 794 -2.70 57.40 36.87
CA ASN A 794 -1.53 56.63 37.36
C ASN A 794 -1.47 56.44 38.90
N CYS A 795 -0.75 55.42 39.41
CA CYS A 795 -0.18 55.41 40.77
C CYS A 795 0.94 54.35 40.98
N ASN A 796 2.01 54.70 41.72
CA ASN A 796 3.16 53.84 42.09
C ASN A 796 3.23 53.60 43.62
N ASN A 797 3.85 52.49 44.07
CA ASN A 797 4.89 52.39 45.15
C ASN A 797 5.03 50.93 45.69
N ILE A 798 6.22 50.29 45.69
CA ILE A 798 7.38 50.36 46.62
C ILE A 798 7.22 49.55 47.94
N SER A 799 7.83 48.34 47.98
CA SER A 799 8.84 47.79 48.95
C SER A 799 8.66 47.87 50.49
N PRO A 800 9.49 47.19 51.34
CA PRO A 800 10.14 45.84 51.35
C PRO A 800 9.91 45.17 52.76
N PRO A 801 10.85 44.58 53.58
CA PRO A 801 12.14 43.85 53.39
C PRO A 801 12.38 42.55 54.25
N THR A 802 13.54 41.86 54.06
CA THR A 802 14.35 41.05 55.05
C THR A 802 13.75 39.79 55.73
N SER A 803 14.47 38.85 56.39
CA SER A 803 15.85 38.25 56.35
C SER A 803 15.93 37.11 57.43
N HIS A 804 16.97 36.30 57.73
CA HIS A 804 18.39 36.03 57.34
C HIS A 804 18.74 34.56 57.79
N LEU A 805 20.04 34.18 57.86
CA LEU A 805 20.70 33.13 58.72
C LEU A 805 20.89 31.70 58.14
N ASN A 806 22.05 31.03 58.24
CA ASN A 806 23.41 31.47 58.65
C ASN A 806 24.55 30.51 58.19
N ASN A 807 25.75 31.04 57.90
CA ASN A 807 27.13 30.49 58.14
C ASN A 807 27.57 29.06 57.66
N SER A 808 28.87 28.75 57.44
CA SER A 808 30.14 29.53 57.58
C SER A 808 31.37 28.89 56.88
N THR A 809 32.26 29.73 56.31
CA THR A 809 33.75 29.64 56.27
C THR A 809 34.47 28.45 55.57
N HIS A 810 35.67 28.58 54.96
CA HIS A 810 36.53 29.76 54.72
C HIS A 810 37.49 29.58 53.50
N ASN A 811 37.89 30.74 52.95
CA ASN A 811 39.19 31.10 52.36
C ASN A 811 39.32 31.25 50.83
N ALA A 812 40.32 32.01 50.39
CA ALA A 812 40.17 32.97 49.30
C ALA A 812 41.13 32.84 48.10
N ASN A 813 40.59 33.19 46.92
CA ASN A 813 41.13 34.07 45.87
C ASN A 813 42.63 34.05 45.54
N TRP A 814 42.99 33.85 44.26
CA TRP A 814 43.76 34.79 43.40
C TRP A 814 43.86 34.23 41.97
N ASN A 815 44.44 35.01 41.04
CA ASN A 815 44.41 34.79 39.59
C ASN A 815 45.74 34.25 39.02
N SER A 816 45.67 33.59 37.86
CA SER A 816 46.70 33.51 36.80
C SER A 816 47.93 32.56 36.93
N ASP A 817 48.53 32.37 35.76
CA ASP A 817 49.85 31.77 35.41
C ASP A 817 49.86 30.22 35.33
N SER A 818 50.58 29.56 34.40
CA SER A 818 51.76 29.92 33.59
C SER A 818 51.75 29.11 32.26
N TRP A 819 52.36 29.49 31.12
CA TRP A 819 53.10 30.68 30.64
C TRP A 819 52.95 30.76 29.10
N ALA A 820 53.37 31.87 28.48
CA ALA A 820 53.67 31.97 27.05
C ALA A 820 54.97 32.75 26.86
N ASP A 821 55.87 32.31 25.96
CA ASP A 821 57.12 33.00 25.65
C ASP A 821 57.77 32.49 24.35
N GLY A 822 58.61 33.33 23.71
CA GLY A 822 59.64 32.90 22.75
C GLY A 822 59.29 32.84 21.24
N GLU A 823 59.55 33.94 20.52
CA GLU A 823 59.80 33.91 19.06
C GLU A 823 61.27 33.53 18.79
N PHE A 824 61.54 32.60 17.85
CA PHE A 824 62.81 32.56 17.10
C PHE A 824 62.73 31.67 15.84
N GLU A 825 62.90 32.24 14.65
CA GLU A 825 63.48 31.53 13.50
C GLU A 825 64.99 31.81 13.47
N PRO A 826 65.81 30.80 13.14
CA PRO A 826 66.37 30.81 11.79
C PRO A 826 66.56 29.41 11.15
N LEU A 827 66.56 29.43 9.81
CA LEU A 827 67.43 28.70 8.85
C LEU A 827 68.63 27.95 9.50
N ASP A 828 69.01 26.71 9.12
CA ASP A 828 68.93 26.01 7.82
C ASP A 828 68.79 24.46 7.93
N GLU A 829 68.43 23.82 6.80
CA GLU A 829 68.61 22.43 6.29
C GLU A 829 69.21 21.24 7.14
N PRO A 830 69.03 19.95 6.73
CA PRO A 830 67.97 19.33 5.89
C PRO A 830 67.47 17.92 6.33
N GLY A 831 66.25 17.55 5.92
CA GLY A 831 65.90 16.16 5.55
C GLY A 831 65.24 15.22 6.59
N LEU A 832 65.02 13.97 6.14
CA LEU A 832 64.39 12.81 6.82
C LEU A 832 62.90 12.93 7.21
N GLY A 833 62.02 12.29 6.42
CA GLY A 833 60.55 12.35 6.57
C GLY A 833 59.89 11.20 7.34
N ASN A 834 58.60 11.36 7.67
CA ASN A 834 57.84 10.46 8.55
C ASN A 834 57.24 9.23 7.84
N SER A 835 58.11 8.44 7.20
CA SER A 835 57.77 7.29 6.32
C SER A 835 56.73 6.30 6.88
N LYS A 836 56.66 6.12 8.20
CA LYS A 836 55.81 5.12 8.86
C LYS A 836 54.31 5.30 8.63
N LEU A 837 53.82 6.53 8.43
CA LEU A 837 52.38 6.79 8.26
C LEU A 837 51.88 6.37 6.87
N ASP A 838 52.61 6.74 5.82
CA ASP A 838 52.26 6.33 4.45
C ASP A 838 52.52 4.85 4.21
N GLU A 839 53.59 4.27 4.80
CA GLU A 839 53.84 2.83 4.73
C GLU A 839 52.72 2.02 5.41
N ALA A 840 52.21 2.50 6.56
CA ALA A 840 51.07 1.89 7.24
C ALA A 840 49.78 1.98 6.42
N ARG A 841 49.53 3.09 5.74
CA ARG A 841 48.39 3.25 4.82
C ARG A 841 48.49 2.28 3.64
N ARG A 842 49.65 2.23 2.97
CA ARG A 842 49.90 1.35 1.82
C ARG A 842 49.74 -0.13 2.20
N LYS A 843 50.33 -0.56 3.32
CA LYS A 843 50.17 -1.92 3.86
C LYS A 843 48.71 -2.27 4.18
N ARG A 844 47.87 -1.31 4.58
CA ARG A 844 46.44 -1.54 4.86
C ARG A 844 45.62 -1.77 3.59
N GLU A 845 45.92 -1.03 2.52
CA GLU A 845 45.25 -1.17 1.21
C GLU A 845 45.75 -2.43 0.47
N GLU A 846 47.06 -2.69 0.48
CA GLU A 846 47.67 -3.90 -0.10
C GLU A 846 47.13 -5.19 0.54
N LYS A 847 47.01 -5.23 1.87
CA LYS A 847 46.41 -6.37 2.61
C LYS A 847 44.90 -6.54 2.35
N LYS A 848 44.18 -5.46 1.99
CA LYS A 848 42.77 -5.53 1.56
C LYS A 848 42.67 -6.16 0.16
N LEU A 849 43.52 -5.72 -0.78
CA LEU A 849 43.57 -6.25 -2.15
C LEU A 849 44.00 -7.72 -2.18
N GLN A 850 44.97 -8.10 -1.35
CA GLN A 850 45.46 -9.48 -1.23
C GLN A 850 44.37 -10.43 -0.72
N ARG A 851 43.61 -10.03 0.32
CA ARG A 851 42.47 -10.81 0.83
C ARG A 851 41.35 -10.96 -0.19
N GLN A 852 41.16 -9.98 -1.09
CA GLN A 852 40.19 -10.06 -2.18
C GLN A 852 40.63 -11.08 -3.24
N ARG A 853 41.90 -11.02 -3.69
CA ARG A 853 42.47 -12.01 -4.63
C ARG A 853 42.46 -13.43 -4.06
N GLU A 854 42.71 -13.61 -2.76
CA GLU A 854 42.64 -14.91 -2.08
C GLU A 854 41.22 -15.50 -2.13
N LEU A 855 40.19 -14.65 -1.93
CA LEU A 855 38.78 -15.05 -1.99
C LEU A 855 38.33 -15.43 -3.42
N GLU A 856 38.84 -14.74 -4.43
CA GLU A 856 38.61 -15.06 -5.84
C GLU A 856 39.35 -16.31 -6.28
N ALA A 857 40.63 -16.47 -5.91
CA ALA A 857 41.42 -17.67 -6.19
C ALA A 857 40.79 -18.92 -5.53
N ARG A 858 40.31 -18.80 -4.29
CA ARG A 858 39.59 -19.87 -3.57
C ARG A 858 38.20 -20.17 -4.14
N ARG A 859 37.57 -19.23 -4.85
CA ARG A 859 36.38 -19.52 -5.69
C ARG A 859 36.78 -20.26 -6.96
N ALA A 860 37.80 -19.80 -7.68
CA ALA A 860 38.28 -20.45 -8.91
C ALA A 860 38.71 -21.91 -8.66
N GLN A 861 39.51 -22.17 -7.62
CA GLN A 861 39.97 -23.52 -7.27
C GLN A 861 38.85 -24.49 -6.88
N ARG A 862 37.65 -24.01 -6.49
CA ARG A 862 36.48 -24.86 -6.25
C ARG A 862 35.66 -25.17 -7.51
N ALA A 863 35.97 -24.54 -8.64
CA ALA A 863 35.25 -24.71 -9.90
C ALA A 863 35.98 -25.61 -10.93
N THR A 864 37.24 -25.99 -10.70
CA THR A 864 38.11 -26.58 -11.75
C THR A 864 38.79 -27.91 -11.39
N GLY A 865 38.07 -28.85 -10.75
CA GLY A 865 38.36 -30.29 -10.81
C GLY A 865 39.67 -30.79 -10.14
N PRO A 866 40.17 -32.00 -10.50
CA PRO A 866 39.68 -32.93 -11.52
C PRO A 866 39.27 -34.33 -11.03
N LEU A 867 38.36 -34.97 -11.78
CA LEU A 867 38.20 -36.44 -11.78
C LEU A 867 39.43 -37.12 -12.40
N LYS A 868 39.88 -38.27 -11.87
CA LYS A 868 40.80 -39.14 -12.62
C LYS A 868 40.86 -40.60 -12.12
N LEU A 869 40.16 -41.49 -12.82
CA LEU A 869 40.41 -42.94 -12.95
C LEU A 869 39.45 -43.48 -14.04
N GLY A 870 39.87 -44.13 -15.14
CA GLY A 870 41.22 -44.24 -15.70
C GLY A 870 41.65 -45.65 -16.10
N ALA A 871 41.11 -46.19 -17.19
CA ALA A 871 41.65 -47.39 -17.86
C ALA A 871 41.35 -47.36 -19.38
N LYS A 872 42.15 -48.10 -20.17
CA LYS A 872 41.97 -48.34 -21.61
C LYS A 872 41.78 -49.84 -21.85
N LYS A 873 41.10 -50.17 -22.97
CA LYS A 873 41.21 -51.41 -23.77
C LYS A 873 41.71 -52.68 -23.04
N LEU A 874 40.82 -53.66 -22.96
CA LEU A 874 40.91 -54.78 -23.90
C LEU A 874 39.52 -55.02 -24.51
#